data_AF-A0A6C0AZF2-F1
#
_entry.id   AF-A0A6C0AZF2-F1
#
_cell.length_a   1.000
_cell.length_b   1.000
_cell.length_c   1.000
_cell.angle_alpha   90.00
_cell.angle_beta   90.00
_cell.angle_gamma   90.00
#
_symmetry.space_group_name_H-M   'P 1'
#
loop_
_entity.id
_entity.type
_entity.pdbx_description
1 polymer ?
#
loop_
_entity_poly.entity_id
_entity_poly.type
_entity_poly.pdbx_seq_one_letter_code
_entity_poly.pdbx_strand_id
1 'polypeptide(L)'
;MFTQKEQTHLESSQHKHRDKDKQKQFTPREPPQEQFTNLIQLFYANNPFIKDVKKNDELEVRFGTKGIKPLTKIDFDNVIRKLKSLGFSSPNEQGAYMMRIQNEFLDSESGVFRVSPIRAEINGFHAIQEYCKHNNISKMIGTHSVEFYNKSAFKKGAGKDAERVWPVNFNDFNFRVSYSVENKMRTNTGIVQNIIEKWEKSKKMFRYINRVTFQHPDLPIKVDMSIVKSTPFENGQPVLEYTTSESNIFHREETYEIELEVDNSAIGPGTQTDTPELLLASLRKAIKYVLMGLQGTNYPISYPEQSSILQEYMRLVHGDKYDPEKHKRVFSTNFIGPSSNTLQIHNIVPVNENTNLPNIRNQYTVTEKADGERHLLFISSKGRIYLLNTNMNVLFTGAETDKKEIYNTLIDGELILHDKHGAYINLYAGFDIYFIEKKDVRALGFIPKTKDELKSKFRLPLLKHIIKLIEPKSVIKQDAMSPIKIESKQFYPLQQGDNIFDACNLILTRDKQGLFDYNTDGLIFTPANMGVGADEIGKAGRLSKATWDYSFKWKPAYYNTVDFLVTTKKAKNGLDEVTPIFQDGLQAGSIAQINEYKTIVLRCGFNEAQHGYLNPCQDVIDDNLPAFDSGEERRKGQYYPMQFYPTDPYDATAGICNIMLKRDNTGVLQMYTEENEVFEDNTIVEFRYQLDNENGWRWIPLRVRYDKTAELRNGGTNYGNAYHVANSNWHSIHNPITEEMICTGNNIPDEMADDDIYYNKFSGNSKTRGLRDFHNLFVKKILITSVSRRNDILIDYACGKGGDFSKWILAKLSFVFGIDVSKDNLENRLDGACARFLNYKKKFKHVPYALFVHGNSSLNIRSGMAMMNDKAVQITKAIFSAGDGTKDADKLGKGVAKQYGKGEEGFQVSSCQFAFHYFFENQTTFQNFMRNVAECTRLGGYFIGTCYDGKQIFNLLRKKKFGESIELHEGSKKIWEISKEYEEETFEDDVTSLGYKINVFQETINKMFSEYLVNFDYVERIMENYGFKLISREDAKILGLPEGSGLFGELFNKMEDEVKKNSFKKEEYGDALNMTPNEKKISFLNRYFVFKKISNVNAEKISMELLDETLDEKKSAPTGLKPVALRKPKASTLERKKAKPLNKKIVLVAATDAFDSSQSPPPVLEEEEEPEEKQEKEEEKEKEEEKEEEKEEKKPKAKKVRAKKIANFVIES
;
A
#
# COMPACT_ATOMS: atom_id res chain seq x y z
N MET A 1 5.31 -43.59 32.51
CA MET A 1 4.53 -44.84 32.39
C MET A 1 4.06 -44.95 30.96
N PHE A 2 4.59 -45.95 30.24
CA PHE A 2 3.78 -47.05 29.68
C PHE A 2 2.96 -46.62 28.45
N THR A 3 3.45 -46.96 27.25
CA THR A 3 2.96 -48.05 26.36
C THR A 3 1.75 -47.61 25.54
N GLN A 4 1.93 -47.44 24.22
CA GLN A 4 1.85 -48.44 23.14
C GLN A 4 0.46 -48.47 22.49
N LYS A 5 0.51 -48.83 21.20
CA LYS A 5 -0.53 -49.35 20.29
C LYS A 5 -1.38 -48.34 19.54
N GLU A 6 -1.68 -48.55 18.26
CA GLU A 6 -1.18 -49.40 17.17
C GLU A 6 -2.00 -48.91 15.98
N GLN A 7 -1.41 -48.69 14.80
CA GLN A 7 -2.16 -48.94 13.56
C GLN A 7 -1.18 -49.26 12.42
N THR A 8 -1.45 -50.43 11.88
CA THR A 8 -0.77 -51.23 10.88
C THR A 8 -0.83 -50.64 9.47
N HIS A 9 0.29 -50.66 8.74
CA HIS A 9 0.26 -50.80 7.29
C HIS A 9 1.36 -51.78 6.85
N LEU A 10 0.92 -52.87 6.23
CA LEU A 10 1.73 -53.87 5.54
C LEU A 10 2.49 -53.21 4.38
N GLU A 11 3.82 -53.32 4.40
CA GLU A 11 4.68 -53.16 3.23
C GLU A 11 4.73 -54.48 2.45
N SER A 12 4.59 -54.42 1.12
CA SER A 12 4.96 -55.50 0.20
C SER A 12 5.82 -54.96 -0.95
N SER A 13 7.12 -54.88 -0.67
CA SER A 13 8.20 -55.46 -1.49
C SER A 13 7.97 -55.66 -3.00
N GLN A 14 8.22 -54.65 -3.84
CA GLN A 14 8.67 -54.84 -5.24
C GLN A 14 9.45 -53.61 -5.77
N HIS A 15 10.66 -53.36 -5.27
CA HIS A 15 11.69 -52.58 -5.99
C HIS A 15 13.09 -52.88 -5.47
N LYS A 16 13.55 -54.13 -5.67
CA LYS A 16 14.95 -54.53 -5.51
C LYS A 16 15.35 -55.48 -6.65
N HIS A 17 15.34 -54.98 -7.89
CA HIS A 17 16.01 -55.66 -9.01
C HIS A 17 16.26 -54.65 -10.14
N ARG A 18 17.24 -53.74 -9.96
CA ARG A 18 17.96 -53.07 -11.05
C ARG A 18 19.20 -52.28 -10.57
N ASP A 19 19.95 -52.83 -9.62
CA ASP A 19 21.22 -52.26 -9.15
C ASP A 19 22.35 -53.31 -9.07
N LYS A 20 22.42 -54.17 -10.09
CA LYS A 20 23.56 -55.09 -10.28
C LYS A 20 24.00 -55.05 -11.74
N ASP A 21 24.57 -53.92 -12.14
CA ASP A 21 25.55 -53.83 -13.24
C ASP A 21 26.08 -52.39 -13.31
N LYS A 22 27.09 -52.11 -12.46
CA LYS A 22 28.14 -51.07 -12.64
C LYS A 22 28.98 -50.92 -11.37
N GLN A 23 29.68 -51.98 -10.99
CA GLN A 23 30.97 -51.84 -10.31
C GLN A 23 32.07 -51.92 -11.37
N LYS A 24 32.30 -50.80 -12.07
CA LYS A 24 33.58 -50.52 -12.72
C LYS A 24 34.24 -49.39 -11.91
N GLN A 25 35.50 -49.61 -11.59
CA GLN A 25 36.40 -48.82 -10.75
C GLN A 25 36.15 -47.30 -10.82
N PHE A 26 36.00 -46.67 -9.65
CA PHE A 26 35.98 -45.21 -9.48
C PHE A 26 37.39 -44.67 -9.73
N THR A 27 37.66 -44.21 -10.95
CA THR A 27 38.68 -43.18 -11.18
C THR A 27 38.14 -41.83 -10.65
N PRO A 28 38.99 -40.95 -10.10
CA PRO A 28 38.58 -39.58 -9.79
C PRO A 28 38.04 -38.95 -11.08
N ARG A 29 36.78 -38.53 -11.09
CA ARG A 29 36.22 -37.81 -12.25
C ARG A 29 37.03 -36.54 -12.46
N GLU A 30 37.62 -36.40 -13.65
CA GLU A 30 38.31 -35.19 -14.10
C GLU A 30 37.46 -33.94 -13.81
N PRO A 31 38.05 -32.79 -13.43
CA PRO A 31 37.34 -31.53 -13.26
C PRO A 31 36.52 -31.14 -14.50
N PRO A 32 35.35 -30.49 -14.35
CA PRO A 32 34.51 -30.07 -15.49
C PRO A 32 35.26 -29.25 -16.55
N GLN A 33 36.26 -28.47 -16.15
CA GLN A 33 37.08 -27.66 -17.05
C GLN A 33 37.96 -28.50 -17.99
N GLU A 34 38.51 -29.60 -17.49
CA GLU A 34 39.30 -30.56 -18.29
C GLU A 34 38.37 -31.35 -19.21
N GLN A 35 37.24 -31.83 -18.68
CA GLN A 35 36.21 -32.50 -19.49
C GLN A 35 35.69 -31.61 -20.62
N PHE A 36 35.51 -30.31 -20.37
CA PHE A 36 35.10 -29.35 -21.38
C PHE A 36 36.16 -29.20 -22.47
N THR A 37 37.43 -29.11 -22.08
CA THR A 37 38.57 -29.05 -23.03
C THR A 37 38.61 -30.31 -23.90
N ASN A 38 38.48 -31.49 -23.28
CA ASN A 38 38.44 -32.79 -23.96
C ASN A 38 37.24 -32.90 -24.93
N LEU A 39 36.08 -32.37 -24.54
CA LEU A 39 34.89 -32.35 -25.40
C LEU A 39 35.09 -31.49 -26.65
N ILE A 40 35.71 -30.32 -26.50
CA ILE A 40 36.01 -29.41 -27.62
C ILE A 40 37.03 -30.04 -28.57
N GLN A 41 38.08 -30.66 -28.04
CA GLN A 41 39.06 -31.37 -28.85
C GLN A 41 38.40 -32.52 -29.63
N LEU A 42 37.52 -33.29 -28.99
CA LEU A 42 36.77 -34.36 -29.64
C LEU A 42 35.84 -33.83 -30.75
N PHE A 43 35.11 -32.76 -30.47
CA PHE A 43 34.23 -32.11 -31.46
C PHE A 43 35.04 -31.65 -32.66
N TYR A 44 36.13 -30.91 -32.45
CA TYR A 44 36.99 -30.39 -33.52
C TYR A 44 37.65 -31.52 -34.33
N ALA A 45 38.09 -32.60 -33.68
CA ALA A 45 38.71 -33.75 -34.34
C ALA A 45 37.77 -34.51 -35.30
N ASN A 46 36.45 -34.36 -35.14
CA ASN A 46 35.47 -34.94 -36.05
C ASN A 46 35.20 -34.08 -37.29
N ASN A 47 35.97 -33.01 -37.51
CA ASN A 47 35.89 -32.10 -38.66
C ASN A 47 34.46 -31.54 -38.93
N PRO A 48 33.82 -30.91 -37.93
CA PRO A 48 32.44 -30.41 -38.03
C PRO A 48 32.27 -29.30 -39.08
N PHE A 49 33.37 -28.65 -39.48
CA PHE A 49 33.40 -27.64 -40.54
C PHE A 49 33.22 -28.20 -41.96
N ILE A 50 33.31 -29.53 -42.14
CA ILE A 50 33.03 -30.17 -43.43
C ILE A 50 31.51 -30.37 -43.52
N LYS A 51 30.84 -29.61 -44.39
CA LYS A 51 29.38 -29.71 -44.58
C LYS A 51 28.99 -31.11 -45.08
N ASP A 52 28.23 -31.83 -44.26
CA ASP A 52 27.50 -33.05 -44.64
C ASP A 52 26.00 -32.72 -44.77
N VAL A 53 25.39 -33.15 -45.88
CA VAL A 53 23.98 -32.87 -46.20
C VAL A 53 23.01 -33.63 -45.29
N LYS A 54 23.44 -34.76 -44.71
CA LYS A 54 22.61 -35.62 -43.86
C LYS A 54 22.93 -35.50 -42.38
N LYS A 55 24.20 -35.26 -42.04
CA LYS A 55 24.70 -35.24 -40.66
C LYS A 55 25.12 -33.84 -40.26
N ASN A 56 24.60 -33.34 -39.15
CA ASN A 56 25.04 -32.10 -38.52
C ASN A 56 25.63 -32.41 -37.14
N ASP A 57 26.88 -32.00 -36.91
CA ASP A 57 27.54 -32.10 -35.61
C ASP A 57 27.25 -30.83 -34.81
N GLU A 58 26.52 -30.96 -33.70
CA GLU A 58 26.07 -29.83 -32.88
C GLU A 58 26.78 -29.80 -31.54
N LEU A 59 27.54 -28.74 -31.30
CA LEU A 59 28.09 -28.43 -29.99
C LEU A 59 27.33 -27.24 -29.40
N GLU A 60 26.63 -27.50 -28.30
CA GLU A 60 25.71 -26.54 -27.70
C GLU A 60 25.98 -26.33 -26.20
N VAL A 61 25.82 -25.11 -25.72
CA VAL A 61 25.81 -24.75 -24.31
C VAL A 61 24.41 -24.30 -23.93
N ARG A 62 23.78 -24.97 -22.96
CA ARG A 62 22.41 -24.63 -22.54
C ARG A 62 22.39 -24.14 -21.09
N PHE A 63 21.79 -22.99 -20.86
CA PHE A 63 21.65 -22.36 -19.53
C PHE A 63 20.31 -22.72 -18.90
N GLY A 64 20.25 -22.78 -17.56
CA GLY A 64 18.98 -23.01 -16.83
C GLY A 64 18.44 -24.44 -16.83
N THR A 65 19.06 -25.36 -17.59
CA THR A 65 18.54 -26.73 -17.83
C THR A 65 18.78 -27.73 -16.69
N LYS A 66 19.41 -27.31 -15.59
CA LYS A 66 19.81 -28.22 -14.49
C LYS A 66 18.83 -28.27 -13.34
N GLY A 67 17.75 -27.48 -13.39
CA GLY A 67 16.77 -27.40 -12.29
C GLY A 67 17.33 -26.73 -11.02
N ILE A 68 18.45 -26.00 -11.13
CA ILE A 68 19.05 -25.25 -10.01
C ILE A 68 18.34 -23.91 -9.84
N LYS A 69 18.23 -23.15 -10.94
CA LYS A 69 17.47 -21.90 -11.05
C LYS A 69 16.83 -21.84 -12.45
N PRO A 70 15.50 -21.77 -12.58
CA PRO A 70 14.84 -21.56 -13.88
C PRO A 70 15.09 -20.14 -14.37
N LEU A 71 15.03 -19.94 -15.70
CA LEU A 71 15.18 -18.62 -16.32
C LEU A 71 13.85 -17.88 -16.28
N THR A 72 13.89 -16.62 -15.86
CA THR A 72 12.75 -15.71 -15.90
C THR A 72 12.78 -14.84 -17.17
N LYS A 73 11.66 -14.17 -17.49
CA LYS A 73 11.63 -13.17 -18.57
C LYS A 73 12.65 -12.05 -18.34
N ILE A 74 12.83 -11.62 -17.10
CA ILE A 74 13.84 -10.59 -16.74
C ILE A 74 15.25 -11.07 -17.06
N ASP A 75 15.57 -12.32 -16.70
CA ASP A 75 16.88 -12.90 -17.03
C ASP A 75 17.10 -12.94 -18.55
N PHE A 76 16.07 -13.32 -19.30
CA PHE A 76 16.06 -13.36 -20.77
C PHE A 76 16.31 -11.98 -21.39
N ASP A 77 15.56 -10.97 -20.96
CA ASP A 77 15.69 -9.59 -21.47
C ASP A 77 17.02 -8.95 -21.08
N ASN A 78 17.52 -9.21 -19.87
CA ASN A 78 18.84 -8.74 -19.42
C ASN A 78 19.97 -9.31 -20.27
N VAL A 79 19.88 -10.60 -20.65
CA VAL A 79 20.84 -11.21 -21.58
C VAL A 79 20.77 -10.55 -22.95
N ILE A 80 19.58 -10.31 -23.50
CA ILE A 80 19.43 -9.61 -24.79
C ILE A 80 20.06 -8.22 -24.74
N ARG A 81 19.73 -7.42 -23.72
CA ARG A 81 20.30 -6.07 -23.54
C ARG A 81 21.83 -6.13 -23.46
N LYS A 82 22.36 -7.13 -22.74
CA LYS A 82 23.80 -7.33 -22.62
C LYS A 82 24.45 -7.72 -23.93
N LEU A 83 23.88 -8.66 -24.68
CA LEU A 83 24.38 -9.08 -26.00
C LEU A 83 24.42 -7.90 -26.97
N LYS A 84 23.33 -7.12 -27.06
CA LYS A 84 23.27 -5.91 -27.90
C LYS A 84 24.36 -4.89 -27.51
N SER A 85 24.57 -4.65 -26.21
CA SER A 85 25.63 -3.74 -25.73
C SER A 85 27.06 -4.22 -26.08
N LEU A 86 27.23 -5.51 -26.37
CA LEU A 86 28.50 -6.13 -26.73
C LEU A 86 28.66 -6.32 -28.25
N GLY A 87 27.79 -5.71 -29.06
CA GLY A 87 27.90 -5.74 -30.52
C GLY A 87 27.28 -6.96 -31.21
N PHE A 88 26.48 -7.77 -30.51
CA PHE A 88 25.70 -8.81 -31.16
C PHE A 88 24.51 -8.21 -31.91
N SER A 89 24.23 -8.75 -33.10
CA SER A 89 23.09 -8.37 -33.93
C SER A 89 22.25 -9.58 -34.31
N SER A 90 20.95 -9.40 -34.52
CA SER A 90 20.06 -10.43 -35.07
C SER A 90 19.52 -9.98 -36.43
N PRO A 91 19.53 -10.85 -37.46
CA PRO A 91 18.93 -10.54 -38.76
C PRO A 91 17.39 -10.53 -38.71
N ASN A 92 16.78 -11.15 -37.69
CA ASN A 92 15.34 -11.19 -37.49
C ASN A 92 15.03 -10.96 -35.99
N GLU A 93 14.79 -9.71 -35.62
CA GLU A 93 14.47 -9.35 -34.24
C GLU A 93 13.06 -9.79 -33.80
N GLN A 94 12.14 -10.03 -34.75
CA GLN A 94 10.79 -10.55 -34.46
C GLN A 94 10.80 -12.04 -34.08
N GLY A 95 11.92 -12.72 -34.39
CA GLY A 95 12.11 -14.14 -34.15
C GLY A 95 11.49 -15.04 -35.22
N ALA A 96 11.93 -16.30 -35.23
CA ALA A 96 11.45 -17.33 -36.12
C ALA A 96 10.53 -18.30 -35.36
N TYR A 97 9.28 -18.39 -35.81
CA TYR A 97 8.31 -19.33 -35.26
C TYR A 97 8.53 -20.74 -35.82
N MET A 98 8.57 -21.72 -34.93
CA MET A 98 8.64 -23.15 -35.28
C MET A 98 7.80 -24.00 -34.32
N MET A 99 7.25 -25.10 -34.82
CA MET A 99 6.56 -26.12 -34.03
C MET A 99 7.33 -27.43 -34.13
N ARG A 100 7.80 -27.95 -32.98
CA ARG A 100 8.43 -29.27 -32.86
C ARG A 100 7.42 -30.28 -32.33
N ILE A 101 7.30 -31.40 -33.02
CA ILE A 101 6.32 -32.45 -32.71
C ILE A 101 7.03 -33.80 -32.60
N GLN A 102 6.77 -34.53 -31.52
CA GLN A 102 7.30 -35.89 -31.32
C GLN A 102 6.16 -36.85 -30.98
N ASN A 103 6.07 -37.96 -31.70
CA ASN A 103 5.02 -38.95 -31.53
C ASN A 103 5.44 -40.02 -30.51
N GLU A 104 4.47 -40.63 -29.84
CA GLU A 104 4.70 -41.87 -29.12
C GLU A 104 4.91 -43.05 -30.09
N PHE A 105 5.76 -43.98 -29.69
CA PHE A 105 5.91 -45.28 -30.34
C PHE A 105 5.96 -46.38 -29.29
N LEU A 106 5.52 -47.58 -29.66
CA LEU A 106 5.64 -48.76 -28.83
C LEU A 106 7.09 -49.28 -28.92
N ASP A 107 7.82 -49.23 -27.81
CA ASP A 107 9.16 -49.79 -27.74
C ASP A 107 9.09 -51.34 -27.75
N SER A 108 9.56 -51.97 -28.82
CA SER A 108 9.48 -53.42 -29.00
C SER A 108 10.26 -54.21 -27.95
N GLU A 109 11.27 -53.62 -27.31
CA GLU A 109 12.06 -54.29 -26.27
C GLU A 109 11.38 -54.23 -24.89
N SER A 110 10.69 -53.13 -24.57
CA SER A 110 10.09 -52.92 -23.24
C SER A 110 8.58 -53.05 -23.19
N GLY A 111 7.88 -53.09 -24.32
CA GLY A 111 6.42 -53.15 -24.40
C GLY A 111 5.71 -51.89 -23.91
N VAL A 112 6.45 -50.80 -23.66
CA VAL A 112 5.94 -49.54 -23.12
C VAL A 112 5.99 -48.46 -24.20
N PHE A 113 4.98 -47.59 -24.24
CA PHE A 113 4.98 -46.42 -25.12
C PHE A 113 6.04 -45.42 -24.67
N ARG A 114 6.88 -44.97 -25.62
CA ARG A 114 7.93 -43.97 -25.41
C ARG A 114 7.86 -42.89 -26.47
N VAL A 115 8.40 -41.71 -26.16
CA VAL A 115 8.49 -40.62 -27.14
C VAL A 115 9.58 -40.92 -28.16
N SER A 116 9.25 -40.75 -29.45
CA SER A 116 10.15 -40.99 -30.57
C SER A 116 11.38 -40.07 -30.53
N PRO A 117 12.59 -40.58 -30.83
CA PRO A 117 13.78 -39.74 -31.02
C PRO A 117 13.72 -38.92 -32.32
N ILE A 118 12.78 -39.24 -33.22
CA ILE A 118 12.53 -38.49 -34.44
C ILE A 118 11.53 -37.38 -34.14
N ARG A 119 11.91 -36.14 -34.43
CA ARG A 119 11.06 -34.94 -34.34
C ARG A 119 10.67 -34.46 -35.73
N ALA A 120 9.40 -34.06 -35.88
CA ALA A 120 8.96 -33.27 -37.02
C ALA A 120 9.05 -31.78 -36.65
N GLU A 121 9.59 -30.97 -37.56
CA GLU A 121 9.70 -29.52 -37.41
C GLU A 121 8.91 -28.82 -38.51
N ILE A 122 8.01 -27.94 -38.10
CA ILE A 122 7.20 -27.08 -38.98
C ILE A 122 7.69 -25.65 -38.77
N ASN A 123 8.27 -25.07 -39.82
CA ASN A 123 8.88 -23.73 -39.74
C ASN A 123 7.95 -22.67 -40.37
N GLY A 124 7.84 -21.52 -39.72
CA GLY A 124 7.07 -20.37 -40.18
C GLY A 124 5.64 -20.32 -39.63
N PHE A 125 5.20 -19.12 -39.26
CA PHE A 125 3.88 -18.88 -38.63
C PHE A 125 2.72 -19.40 -39.49
N HIS A 126 2.72 -19.10 -40.80
CA HIS A 126 1.67 -19.55 -41.72
C HIS A 126 1.57 -21.08 -41.80
N ALA A 127 2.71 -21.78 -41.86
CA ALA A 127 2.74 -23.24 -41.91
C ALA A 127 2.19 -23.84 -40.60
N ILE A 128 2.52 -23.25 -39.46
CA ILE A 128 2.00 -23.69 -38.16
C ILE A 128 0.47 -23.48 -38.10
N GLN A 129 -0.03 -22.34 -38.55
CA GLN A 129 -1.47 -22.05 -38.61
C GLN A 129 -2.20 -23.07 -39.49
N GLU A 130 -1.64 -23.39 -40.65
CA GLU A 130 -2.23 -24.36 -41.58
C GLU A 130 -2.25 -25.80 -41.01
N TYR A 131 -1.19 -26.17 -40.27
CA TYR A 131 -1.17 -27.41 -39.51
C TYR A 131 -2.25 -27.43 -38.42
N CYS A 132 -2.47 -26.33 -37.70
CA CYS A 132 -3.46 -26.27 -36.63
C CYS A 132 -4.90 -26.45 -37.12
N LYS A 133 -5.21 -26.00 -38.35
CA LYS A 133 -6.53 -26.21 -38.98
C LYS A 133 -6.85 -27.68 -39.24
N HIS A 134 -5.83 -28.48 -39.57
CA HIS A 134 -6.02 -29.85 -40.06
C HIS A 134 -5.50 -30.94 -39.10
N ASN A 135 -4.59 -30.58 -38.18
CA ASN A 135 -3.81 -31.49 -37.31
C ASN A 135 -3.18 -32.69 -38.03
N ASN A 136 -2.93 -32.57 -39.34
CA ASN A 136 -2.45 -33.65 -40.18
C ASN A 136 -1.21 -33.21 -40.97
N ILE A 137 -0.09 -33.89 -40.71
CA ILE A 137 1.19 -33.57 -41.33
C ILE A 137 1.28 -33.99 -42.81
N SER A 138 0.51 -34.98 -43.25
CA SER A 138 0.55 -35.43 -44.65
C SER A 138 0.03 -34.37 -45.62
N LYS A 139 -0.93 -33.55 -45.18
CA LYS A 139 -1.45 -32.39 -45.93
C LYS A 139 -0.44 -31.24 -46.06
N MET A 140 0.57 -31.21 -45.18
CA MET A 140 1.62 -30.20 -45.16
C MET A 140 2.81 -30.58 -46.06
N ILE A 141 3.05 -31.89 -46.23
CA ILE A 141 4.16 -32.41 -47.01
C ILE A 141 3.94 -32.08 -48.49
N GLY A 142 4.86 -31.29 -49.07
CA GLY A 142 4.83 -30.87 -50.47
C GLY A 142 4.31 -29.44 -50.70
N THR A 143 3.55 -28.87 -49.77
CA THR A 143 3.03 -27.49 -49.84
C THR A 143 3.78 -26.54 -48.90
N HIS A 144 4.30 -27.04 -47.78
CA HIS A 144 4.99 -26.27 -46.75
C HIS A 144 6.29 -26.95 -46.32
N SER A 145 7.22 -26.20 -45.70
CA SER A 145 8.49 -26.74 -45.20
C SER A 145 8.30 -27.54 -43.92
N VAL A 146 8.12 -28.86 -44.07
CA VAL A 146 8.14 -29.84 -42.98
C VAL A 146 9.41 -30.67 -43.08
N GLU A 147 10.16 -30.73 -41.98
CA GLU A 147 11.43 -31.46 -41.92
C GLU A 147 11.42 -32.46 -40.77
N PHE A 148 12.14 -33.58 -40.96
CA PHE A 148 12.26 -34.62 -39.94
C PHE A 148 13.71 -34.75 -39.52
N TYR A 149 13.95 -34.72 -38.21
CA TYR A 149 15.28 -34.78 -37.63
C TYR A 149 15.36 -35.90 -36.60
N ASN A 150 16.48 -36.61 -36.58
CA ASN A 150 16.83 -37.56 -35.52
C ASN A 150 18.05 -37.02 -34.77
N LYS A 151 17.83 -36.46 -33.58
CA LYS A 151 18.87 -35.91 -32.72
C LYS A 151 19.27 -36.94 -31.67
N SER A 152 20.55 -37.26 -31.61
CA SER A 152 21.10 -38.23 -30.64
C SER A 152 22.42 -37.73 -30.05
N ALA A 153 22.75 -38.18 -28.84
CA ALA A 153 24.05 -37.87 -28.25
C ALA A 153 25.17 -38.52 -29.09
N PHE A 154 26.28 -37.83 -29.28
CA PHE A 154 27.43 -38.39 -29.99
C PHE A 154 27.92 -39.67 -29.29
N LYS A 155 28.28 -40.69 -30.08
CA LYS A 155 28.86 -41.94 -29.58
C LYS A 155 30.25 -42.13 -30.19
N LYS A 156 31.23 -42.43 -29.34
CA LYS A 156 32.61 -42.73 -29.74
C LYS A 156 32.73 -44.22 -30.07
N GLY A 157 33.20 -44.56 -31.27
CA GLY A 157 33.29 -45.93 -31.76
C GLY A 157 32.11 -46.33 -32.67
N ALA A 158 32.09 -47.58 -33.14
CA ALA A 158 31.09 -48.10 -34.07
C ALA A 158 30.37 -49.34 -33.50
N GLY A 159 29.11 -49.56 -33.90
CA GLY A 159 28.35 -50.75 -33.52
C GLY A 159 27.81 -50.71 -32.08
N LYS A 160 27.62 -51.89 -31.47
CA LYS A 160 27.04 -52.06 -30.13
C LYS A 160 27.96 -51.58 -29.00
N ASP A 161 29.27 -51.47 -29.27
CA ASP A 161 30.29 -51.04 -28.30
C ASP A 161 30.54 -49.52 -28.30
N ALA A 162 29.77 -48.76 -29.08
CA ALA A 162 29.92 -47.31 -29.17
C ALA A 162 29.56 -46.62 -27.85
N GLU A 163 30.55 -45.98 -27.22
CA GLU A 163 30.38 -45.31 -25.93
C GLU A 163 29.74 -43.94 -26.09
N ARG A 164 28.65 -43.70 -25.36
CA ARG A 164 27.98 -42.39 -25.35
C ARG A 164 28.89 -41.34 -24.73
N VAL A 165 29.09 -40.24 -25.44
CA VAL A 165 29.71 -39.04 -24.87
C VAL A 165 28.70 -38.35 -23.96
N TRP A 166 29.10 -38.16 -22.71
CA TRP A 166 28.25 -37.53 -21.70
C TRP A 166 28.42 -36.01 -21.71
N PRO A 167 27.34 -35.24 -21.50
CA PRO A 167 27.46 -33.80 -21.38
C PRO A 167 28.29 -33.37 -20.17
N VAL A 168 29.05 -32.29 -20.33
CA VAL A 168 29.81 -31.65 -19.25
C VAL A 168 28.88 -30.70 -18.50
N ASN A 169 28.85 -30.80 -17.17
CA ASN A 169 27.95 -30.00 -16.34
C ASN A 169 28.73 -29.02 -15.47
N PHE A 170 28.38 -27.74 -15.56
CA PHE A 170 28.85 -26.67 -14.68
C PHE A 170 27.71 -26.28 -13.75
N ASN A 171 27.52 -27.08 -12.69
CA ASN A 171 26.43 -26.88 -11.73
C ASN A 171 26.57 -25.55 -10.97
N ASP A 172 27.81 -25.13 -10.75
CA ASP A 172 28.22 -23.87 -10.11
C ASP A 172 27.80 -22.61 -10.89
N PHE A 173 27.55 -22.73 -12.20
CA PHE A 173 27.02 -21.66 -13.06
C PHE A 173 25.70 -22.02 -13.77
N ASN A 174 25.10 -23.18 -13.44
CA ASN A 174 23.82 -23.66 -13.98
C ASN A 174 23.76 -23.74 -15.53
N PHE A 175 24.83 -24.28 -16.13
CA PHE A 175 24.84 -24.59 -17.56
C PHE A 175 25.42 -25.98 -17.86
N ARG A 176 25.14 -26.48 -19.06
CA ARG A 176 25.63 -27.76 -19.58
C ARG A 176 26.16 -27.56 -20.98
N VAL A 177 27.26 -28.24 -21.29
CA VAL A 177 27.79 -28.38 -22.65
C VAL A 177 27.49 -29.78 -23.17
N SER A 178 26.84 -29.89 -24.32
CA SER A 178 26.56 -31.17 -24.97
C SER A 178 27.06 -31.21 -26.41
N TYR A 179 27.53 -32.38 -26.81
CA TYR A 179 27.83 -32.70 -28.20
C TYR A 179 26.80 -33.73 -28.70
N SER A 180 26.01 -33.31 -29.67
CA SER A 180 24.95 -34.09 -30.28
C SER A 180 25.20 -34.23 -31.79
N VAL A 181 24.61 -35.26 -32.38
CA VAL A 181 24.53 -35.41 -33.84
C VAL A 181 23.06 -35.35 -34.23
N GLU A 182 22.74 -34.40 -35.09
CA GLU A 182 21.43 -34.26 -35.71
C GLU A 182 21.48 -34.80 -37.14
N ASN A 183 20.65 -35.81 -37.42
CA ASN A 183 20.54 -36.37 -38.76
C ASN A 183 19.24 -35.93 -39.43
N LYS A 184 19.34 -35.32 -40.61
CA LYS A 184 18.18 -34.97 -41.44
C LYS A 184 17.63 -36.22 -42.12
N MET A 185 16.37 -36.54 -41.83
CA MET A 185 15.68 -37.72 -42.33
C MET A 185 14.89 -37.37 -43.58
N ARG A 186 14.99 -38.20 -44.62
CA ARG A 186 14.14 -38.04 -45.81
C ARG A 186 12.73 -38.53 -45.51
N THR A 187 11.74 -37.82 -46.04
CA THR A 187 10.30 -38.16 -45.91
C THR A 187 9.95 -39.54 -46.45
N ASN A 188 10.72 -40.06 -47.40
CA ASN A 188 10.54 -41.38 -47.99
C ASN A 188 11.23 -42.54 -47.24
N THR A 189 11.82 -42.29 -46.08
CA THR A 189 12.37 -43.37 -45.24
C THR A 189 11.22 -44.13 -44.56
N GLY A 190 11.28 -45.47 -44.54
CA GLY A 190 10.18 -46.29 -44.02
C GLY A 190 9.76 -45.98 -42.58
N ILE A 191 10.70 -45.54 -41.74
CA ILE A 191 10.39 -45.10 -40.36
C ILE A 191 9.57 -43.80 -40.36
N VAL A 192 9.94 -42.82 -41.20
CA VAL A 192 9.21 -41.55 -41.29
C VAL A 192 7.84 -41.76 -41.94
N GLN A 193 7.72 -42.63 -42.95
CA GLN A 193 6.43 -42.99 -43.55
C GLN A 193 5.47 -43.60 -42.52
N ASN A 194 5.96 -44.51 -41.67
CA ASN A 194 5.16 -45.10 -40.58
C ASN A 194 4.70 -44.04 -39.57
N ILE A 195 5.55 -43.04 -39.25
CA ILE A 195 5.16 -41.90 -38.40
C ILE A 195 4.04 -41.08 -39.06
N ILE A 196 4.15 -40.81 -40.36
CA ILE A 196 3.14 -40.05 -41.12
C ILE A 196 1.82 -40.82 -41.20
N GLU A 197 1.84 -42.12 -41.49
CA GLU A 197 0.65 -42.98 -41.57
C GLU A 197 -0.08 -43.10 -40.23
N LYS A 198 0.68 -43.17 -39.13
CA LYS A 198 0.13 -43.25 -37.77
C LYS A 198 -0.06 -41.89 -37.10
N TRP A 199 0.11 -40.79 -37.83
CA TRP A 199 0.12 -39.45 -37.25
C TRP A 199 -1.16 -39.15 -36.47
N GLU A 200 -2.34 -39.40 -37.06
CA GLU A 200 -3.63 -39.14 -36.41
C GLU A 200 -3.92 -40.11 -35.24
N LYS A 201 -3.32 -41.30 -35.26
CA LYS A 201 -3.57 -42.36 -34.27
C LYS A 201 -2.57 -42.41 -33.11
N SER A 202 -1.54 -41.55 -33.13
CA SER A 202 -0.51 -41.49 -32.09
C SER A 202 -0.65 -40.23 -31.26
N LYS A 203 -0.45 -40.34 -29.94
CA LYS A 203 -0.32 -39.16 -29.09
C LYS A 203 1.03 -38.48 -29.32
N LYS A 204 1.07 -37.18 -29.09
CA LYS A 204 2.17 -36.30 -29.46
C LYS A 204 2.54 -35.36 -28.33
N MET A 205 3.82 -35.03 -28.28
CA MET A 205 4.35 -33.89 -27.55
C MET A 205 4.47 -32.71 -28.52
N PHE A 206 4.01 -31.55 -28.09
CA PHE A 206 4.12 -30.31 -28.84
C PHE A 206 5.06 -29.33 -28.13
N ARG A 207 5.92 -28.67 -28.91
CA ARG A 207 6.68 -27.50 -28.47
C ARG A 207 6.54 -26.40 -29.52
N TYR A 208 5.87 -25.33 -29.13
CA TYR A 208 5.77 -24.11 -29.92
C TYR A 208 6.88 -23.16 -29.49
N ILE A 209 7.71 -22.72 -30.43
CA ILE A 209 8.95 -21.98 -30.16
C ILE A 209 8.97 -20.72 -31.01
N ASN A 210 9.26 -19.58 -30.38
CA ASN A 210 9.74 -18.39 -31.08
C ASN A 210 11.21 -18.18 -30.72
N ARG A 211 12.11 -18.20 -31.71
CA ARG A 211 13.57 -18.11 -31.51
C ARG A 211 14.16 -16.89 -32.18
N VAL A 212 14.91 -16.09 -31.43
CA VAL A 212 15.76 -15.00 -31.94
C VAL A 212 17.21 -15.44 -31.84
N THR A 213 17.92 -15.45 -32.96
CA THR A 213 19.35 -15.85 -33.02
C THR A 213 20.22 -14.62 -33.16
N PHE A 214 21.10 -14.41 -32.18
CA PHE A 214 22.10 -13.34 -32.20
C PHE A 214 23.46 -13.86 -32.68
N GLN A 215 24.14 -13.04 -33.47
CA GLN A 215 25.46 -13.34 -34.04
C GLN A 215 26.42 -12.17 -33.77
N HIS A 216 27.71 -12.48 -33.72
CA HIS A 216 28.77 -11.49 -33.55
C HIS A 216 29.83 -11.68 -34.65
N PRO A 217 30.33 -10.62 -35.30
CA PRO A 217 31.28 -10.72 -36.42
C PRO A 217 32.55 -11.52 -36.08
N ASP A 218 33.08 -11.34 -34.86
CA ASP A 218 34.35 -11.95 -34.43
C ASP A 218 34.22 -13.26 -33.64
N LEU A 219 33.00 -13.80 -33.45
CA LEU A 219 32.80 -15.03 -32.67
C LEU A 219 32.05 -16.09 -33.50
N PRO A 220 32.56 -17.33 -33.60
CA PRO A 220 31.92 -18.40 -34.37
C PRO A 220 30.77 -19.06 -33.58
N ILE A 221 29.92 -18.26 -32.93
CA ILE A 221 28.91 -18.72 -31.98
C ILE A 221 27.60 -17.97 -32.22
N LYS A 222 26.53 -18.74 -32.37
CA LYS A 222 25.14 -18.28 -32.42
C LYS A 222 24.55 -18.33 -31.03
N VAL A 223 23.90 -17.25 -30.60
CA VAL A 223 23.18 -17.20 -29.33
C VAL A 223 21.69 -17.26 -29.61
N ASP A 224 21.09 -18.41 -29.33
CA ASP A 224 19.68 -18.67 -29.55
C ASP A 224 18.88 -18.36 -28.29
N MET A 225 18.06 -17.32 -28.39
CA MET A 225 17.13 -16.86 -27.35
C MET A 225 15.74 -17.35 -27.73
N SER A 226 15.21 -18.35 -27.03
CA SER A 226 13.92 -18.99 -27.38
C SER A 226 12.85 -18.80 -26.31
N ILE A 227 11.65 -18.39 -26.73
CA ILE A 227 10.42 -18.43 -25.94
C ILE A 227 9.67 -19.69 -26.33
N VAL A 228 9.37 -20.55 -25.36
CA VAL A 228 8.84 -21.89 -25.59
C VAL A 228 7.56 -22.10 -24.80
N LYS A 229 6.51 -22.54 -25.50
CA LYS A 229 5.32 -23.16 -24.89
C LYS A 229 5.37 -24.65 -25.19
N SER A 230 5.38 -25.49 -24.16
CA SER A 230 5.52 -26.95 -24.30
C SER A 230 4.46 -27.72 -23.55
N THR A 231 4.19 -28.94 -24.02
CA THR A 231 3.44 -29.96 -23.27
C THR A 231 3.98 -30.12 -21.84
N PRO A 232 3.11 -30.13 -20.80
CA PRO A 232 3.54 -30.27 -19.42
C PRO A 232 4.03 -31.68 -19.10
N PHE A 233 4.78 -31.81 -18.00
CA PHE A 233 5.24 -33.08 -17.46
C PHE A 233 4.53 -33.39 -16.14
N GLU A 234 3.92 -34.56 -16.04
CA GLU A 234 3.37 -35.11 -14.80
C GLU A 234 4.24 -36.29 -14.35
N ASN A 235 4.68 -36.29 -13.09
CA ASN A 235 5.56 -37.32 -12.52
C ASN A 235 6.82 -37.62 -13.37
N GLY A 236 7.35 -36.60 -14.06
CA GLY A 236 8.52 -36.72 -14.93
C GLY A 236 8.24 -37.31 -16.32
N GLN A 237 6.97 -37.54 -16.69
CA GLN A 237 6.56 -37.98 -18.02
C GLN A 237 5.70 -36.90 -18.71
N PRO A 238 5.85 -36.69 -20.03
CA PRO A 238 5.06 -35.70 -20.75
C PRO A 238 3.60 -36.14 -20.92
N VAL A 239 2.66 -35.21 -20.80
CA VAL A 239 1.23 -35.46 -21.03
C VAL A 239 0.93 -35.40 -22.52
N LEU A 240 0.98 -36.55 -23.20
CA LEU A 240 0.84 -36.62 -24.66
C LEU A 240 -0.63 -36.54 -25.11
N GLU A 241 -0.89 -35.76 -26.16
CA GLU A 241 -2.24 -35.52 -26.72
C GLU A 241 -2.31 -35.75 -28.23
N TYR A 242 -3.49 -35.96 -28.80
CA TYR A 242 -3.62 -36.21 -30.25
C TYR A 242 -3.50 -34.93 -31.07
N THR A 243 -4.09 -33.83 -30.59
CA THR A 243 -4.21 -32.56 -31.33
C THR A 243 -3.60 -31.37 -30.58
N THR A 244 -3.32 -30.30 -31.32
CA THR A 244 -2.85 -29.03 -30.76
C THR A 244 -3.90 -28.38 -29.85
N SER A 245 -5.19 -28.47 -30.20
CA SER A 245 -6.30 -27.94 -29.41
C SER A 245 -6.44 -28.61 -28.05
N GLU A 246 -6.40 -29.94 -27.99
CA GLU A 246 -6.47 -30.71 -26.72
C GLU A 246 -5.27 -30.41 -25.81
N SER A 247 -4.08 -30.26 -26.41
CA SER A 247 -2.87 -29.92 -25.64
C SER A 247 -2.93 -28.52 -25.00
N ASN A 248 -3.84 -27.67 -25.47
CA ASN A 248 -4.00 -26.27 -25.07
C ASN A 248 -2.70 -25.46 -25.20
N ILE A 249 -1.82 -25.82 -26.16
CA ILE A 249 -0.42 -25.37 -26.21
C ILE A 249 -0.26 -23.85 -26.28
N PHE A 250 -1.16 -23.15 -26.95
CA PHE A 250 -1.06 -21.69 -27.16
C PHE A 250 -1.40 -20.87 -25.92
N HIS A 251 -2.17 -21.44 -25.00
CA HIS A 251 -2.55 -20.83 -23.71
C HIS A 251 -1.67 -21.32 -22.55
N ARG A 252 -0.62 -22.10 -22.81
CA ARG A 252 0.34 -22.52 -21.78
C ARG A 252 1.30 -21.39 -21.42
N GLU A 253 1.84 -21.48 -20.21
CA GLU A 253 2.88 -20.57 -19.73
C GLU A 253 4.14 -20.66 -20.58
N GLU A 254 4.76 -19.50 -20.77
CA GLU A 254 6.02 -19.38 -21.50
C GLU A 254 7.20 -19.80 -20.63
N THR A 255 8.11 -20.55 -21.24
CA THR A 255 9.41 -20.90 -20.68
C THR A 255 10.50 -20.30 -21.55
N TYR A 256 11.59 -19.86 -20.93
CA TYR A 256 12.68 -19.17 -21.61
C TYR A 256 13.90 -20.08 -21.69
N GLU A 257 14.45 -20.25 -22.89
CA GLU A 257 15.65 -21.05 -23.15
C GLU A 257 16.75 -20.18 -23.77
N ILE A 258 17.98 -20.34 -23.28
CA ILE A 258 19.17 -19.68 -23.80
C ILE A 258 20.19 -20.75 -24.18
N GLU A 259 20.54 -20.80 -25.46
CA GLU A 259 21.46 -21.78 -26.03
C GLU A 259 22.58 -21.07 -26.80
N LEU A 260 23.83 -21.48 -26.60
CA LEU A 260 24.96 -21.11 -27.46
C LEU A 260 25.25 -22.27 -28.38
N GLU A 261 25.25 -22.05 -29.68
CA GLU A 261 25.55 -23.05 -30.69
C GLU A 261 26.78 -22.62 -31.50
N VAL A 262 27.73 -23.53 -31.70
CA VAL A 262 28.90 -23.25 -32.54
C VAL A 262 28.49 -23.19 -34.00
N ASP A 263 28.87 -22.12 -34.70
CA ASP A 263 28.67 -22.04 -36.15
C ASP A 263 29.77 -22.81 -36.88
N ASN A 264 29.43 -24.02 -37.33
CA ASN A 264 30.33 -24.90 -38.07
C ASN A 264 30.90 -24.25 -39.35
N SER A 265 30.24 -23.24 -39.92
CA SER A 265 30.74 -22.53 -41.11
C SER A 265 31.79 -21.46 -40.81
N ALA A 266 31.95 -21.08 -39.53
CA ALA A 266 32.87 -20.04 -39.07
C ALA A 266 34.10 -20.60 -38.34
N ILE A 267 34.29 -21.93 -38.36
CA ILE A 267 35.43 -22.63 -37.78
C ILE A 267 36.16 -23.45 -38.85
N GLY A 268 37.42 -23.82 -38.59
CA GLY A 268 38.22 -24.64 -39.50
C GLY A 268 39.29 -23.86 -40.28
N PRO A 269 40.04 -24.53 -41.16
CA PRO A 269 41.16 -23.93 -41.88
C PRO A 269 40.74 -22.71 -42.72
N GLY A 270 41.43 -21.58 -42.55
CA GLY A 270 41.15 -20.33 -43.27
C GLY A 270 40.10 -19.42 -42.61
N THR A 271 39.56 -19.79 -41.45
CA THR A 271 38.70 -18.93 -40.62
C THR A 271 39.51 -18.29 -39.49
N GLN A 272 38.90 -17.35 -38.74
CA GLN A 272 39.53 -16.77 -37.53
C GLN A 272 39.66 -17.77 -36.37
N THR A 273 38.97 -18.92 -36.44
CA THR A 273 38.97 -19.97 -35.41
C THR A 273 39.34 -21.31 -36.04
N ASP A 274 40.63 -21.52 -36.25
CA ASP A 274 41.21 -22.68 -36.96
C ASP A 274 41.85 -23.73 -36.02
N THR A 275 41.81 -23.49 -34.70
CA THR A 275 42.31 -24.42 -33.67
C THR A 275 41.28 -24.65 -32.57
N PRO A 276 41.28 -25.84 -31.92
CA PRO A 276 40.38 -26.12 -30.82
C PRO A 276 40.60 -25.20 -29.62
N GLU A 277 41.81 -24.70 -29.40
CA GLU A 277 42.13 -23.75 -28.34
C GLU A 277 41.46 -22.39 -28.55
N LEU A 278 41.47 -21.88 -29.78
CA LEU A 278 40.76 -20.64 -30.15
C LEU A 278 39.24 -20.82 -30.01
N LEU A 279 38.71 -21.98 -30.43
CA LEU A 279 37.28 -22.28 -30.28
C LEU A 279 36.87 -22.31 -28.79
N LEU A 280 37.67 -22.95 -27.94
CA LEU A 280 37.46 -22.99 -26.50
C LEU A 280 37.50 -21.57 -25.89
N ALA A 281 38.43 -20.71 -26.33
CA ALA A 281 38.53 -19.33 -25.88
C ALA A 281 37.28 -18.51 -26.28
N SER A 282 36.85 -18.61 -27.53
CA SER A 282 35.63 -17.98 -28.04
C SER A 282 34.38 -18.45 -27.28
N LEU A 283 34.27 -19.76 -27.01
CA LEU A 283 33.13 -20.32 -26.30
C LEU A 283 33.10 -19.86 -24.83
N ARG A 284 34.25 -19.83 -24.14
CA ARG A 284 34.35 -19.27 -22.78
C ARG A 284 33.95 -17.79 -22.76
N LYS A 285 34.33 -17.01 -23.78
CA LYS A 285 33.97 -15.59 -23.91
C LYS A 285 32.46 -15.41 -24.10
N ALA A 286 31.84 -16.18 -24.98
CA ALA A 286 30.38 -16.15 -25.17
C ALA A 286 29.61 -16.61 -23.92
N ILE A 287 30.06 -17.68 -23.24
CA ILE A 287 29.50 -18.12 -21.96
C ILE A 287 29.55 -16.98 -20.93
N LYS A 288 30.70 -16.30 -20.82
CA LYS A 288 30.85 -15.14 -19.92
C LYS A 288 29.82 -14.05 -20.25
N TYR A 289 29.61 -13.72 -21.52
CA TYR A 289 28.64 -12.69 -21.92
C TYR A 289 27.20 -13.01 -21.52
N VAL A 290 26.76 -14.26 -21.68
CA VAL A 290 25.45 -14.71 -21.20
C VAL A 290 25.38 -14.64 -19.68
N LEU A 291 26.40 -15.13 -18.97
CA LEU A 291 26.45 -15.06 -17.50
C LEU A 291 26.43 -13.62 -16.98
N MET A 292 27.04 -12.67 -17.70
CA MET A 292 27.00 -11.25 -17.34
C MET A 292 25.58 -10.69 -17.38
N GLY A 293 24.77 -11.10 -18.38
CA GLY A 293 23.35 -10.76 -18.45
C GLY A 293 22.53 -11.43 -17.35
N LEU A 294 22.75 -12.73 -17.11
CA LEU A 294 22.01 -13.51 -16.10
C LEU A 294 22.27 -13.05 -14.66
N GLN A 295 23.47 -12.56 -14.37
CA GLN A 295 23.84 -12.09 -13.02
C GLN A 295 23.79 -10.57 -12.88
N GLY A 296 23.50 -9.82 -13.94
CA GLY A 296 23.47 -8.36 -13.93
C GLY A 296 24.81 -7.70 -13.59
N THR A 297 25.93 -8.40 -13.81
CA THR A 297 27.28 -7.90 -13.52
C THR A 297 28.26 -8.23 -14.63
N ASN A 298 29.28 -7.40 -14.83
CA ASN A 298 30.39 -7.70 -15.73
C ASN A 298 31.34 -8.79 -15.18
N TYR A 299 31.18 -9.17 -13.91
CA TYR A 299 32.04 -10.09 -13.17
C TYR A 299 31.23 -11.23 -12.57
N PRO A 300 30.71 -12.16 -13.39
CA PRO A 300 29.89 -13.26 -12.90
C PRO A 300 30.68 -14.17 -11.95
N ILE A 301 30.02 -14.58 -10.86
CA ILE A 301 30.56 -15.46 -9.82
C ILE A 301 29.71 -16.73 -9.68
N SER A 302 30.29 -17.76 -9.08
CA SER A 302 29.60 -19.05 -8.91
C SER A 302 28.45 -18.97 -7.89
N TYR A 303 27.39 -19.77 -8.07
CA TYR A 303 26.28 -19.83 -7.09
C TYR A 303 26.72 -20.23 -5.68
N PRO A 304 27.71 -21.15 -5.48
CA PRO A 304 28.28 -21.40 -4.16
C PRO A 304 28.94 -20.16 -3.53
N GLU A 305 29.64 -19.34 -4.32
CA GLU A 305 30.21 -18.07 -3.82
C GLU A 305 29.11 -17.10 -3.41
N GLN A 306 28.07 -16.90 -4.25
CA GLN A 306 26.91 -16.06 -3.90
C GLN A 306 26.28 -16.53 -2.57
N SER A 307 26.07 -17.83 -2.42
CA SER A 307 25.52 -18.43 -1.19
C SER A 307 26.42 -18.17 0.01
N SER A 308 27.74 -18.32 -0.13
CA SER A 308 28.71 -18.04 0.93
C SER A 308 28.66 -16.58 1.39
N ILE A 309 28.58 -15.64 0.45
CA ILE A 309 28.51 -14.20 0.75
C ILE A 309 27.20 -13.84 1.46
N LEU A 310 26.07 -14.42 1.04
CA LEU A 310 24.80 -14.24 1.75
C LEU A 310 24.87 -14.74 3.19
N GLN A 311 25.49 -15.89 3.41
CA GLN A 311 25.66 -16.44 4.77
C GLN A 311 26.62 -15.59 5.62
N GLU A 312 27.64 -15.00 5.01
CA GLU A 312 28.54 -14.05 5.65
C GLU A 312 27.80 -12.77 6.08
N TYR A 313 26.97 -12.21 5.19
CA TYR A 313 26.06 -11.11 5.52
C TYR A 313 25.12 -11.48 6.67
N MET A 314 24.50 -12.65 6.65
CA MET A 314 23.59 -13.07 7.72
C MET A 314 24.29 -13.21 9.07
N ARG A 315 25.52 -13.71 9.09
CA ARG A 315 26.37 -13.76 10.30
C ARG A 315 26.73 -12.36 10.80
N LEU A 316 27.02 -11.42 9.90
CA LEU A 316 27.29 -10.02 10.27
C LEU A 316 26.07 -9.40 10.98
N VAL A 317 24.87 -9.64 10.44
CA VAL A 317 23.62 -9.03 10.91
C VAL A 317 23.08 -9.67 12.21
N HIS A 318 23.14 -11.00 12.33
CA HIS A 318 22.58 -11.74 13.47
C HIS A 318 23.61 -12.15 14.54
N GLY A 319 24.89 -11.92 14.27
CA GLY A 319 26.01 -12.31 15.13
C GLY A 319 26.28 -13.82 15.17
N ASP A 320 27.16 -14.24 16.07
CA ASP A 320 27.70 -15.61 16.13
C ASP A 320 26.67 -16.69 16.51
N LYS A 321 25.47 -16.29 16.97
CA LYS A 321 24.37 -17.23 17.29
C LYS A 321 23.60 -17.70 16.05
N TYR A 322 23.86 -17.10 14.89
CA TYR A 322 23.22 -17.50 13.63
C TYR A 322 23.75 -18.85 13.15
N ASP A 323 22.83 -19.77 12.87
CA ASP A 323 23.13 -21.12 12.39
C ASP A 323 22.78 -21.23 10.89
N PRO A 324 23.77 -21.22 9.98
CA PRO A 324 23.56 -21.37 8.54
C PRO A 324 22.87 -22.68 8.15
N GLU A 325 23.02 -23.76 8.93
CA GLU A 325 22.42 -25.05 8.60
C GLU A 325 20.90 -25.03 8.80
N LYS A 326 20.40 -24.24 9.75
CA LYS A 326 18.95 -24.02 9.98
C LYS A 326 18.36 -22.99 9.03
N HIS A 327 19.18 -22.09 8.48
CA HIS A 327 18.75 -20.95 7.67
C HIS A 327 19.43 -20.91 6.30
N LYS A 328 19.40 -22.03 5.57
CA LYS A 328 20.06 -22.19 4.27
C LYS A 328 19.56 -21.23 3.18
N ARG A 329 18.28 -20.83 3.24
CA ARG A 329 17.68 -19.89 2.29
C ARG A 329 17.58 -18.49 2.91
N VAL A 330 18.07 -17.51 2.16
CA VAL A 330 17.91 -16.08 2.46
C VAL A 330 16.77 -15.55 1.60
N PHE A 331 15.88 -14.79 2.22
CA PHE A 331 14.69 -14.22 1.57
C PHE A 331 14.80 -12.70 1.51
N SER A 332 13.97 -12.06 0.68
CA SER A 332 13.87 -10.60 0.58
C SER A 332 13.54 -9.91 1.91
N THR A 333 12.92 -10.62 2.86
CA THR A 333 12.64 -10.13 4.22
C THR A 333 13.90 -9.93 5.07
N ASN A 334 15.04 -10.51 4.69
CA ASN A 334 16.32 -10.37 5.37
C ASN A 334 17.09 -9.09 4.96
N PHE A 335 16.56 -8.31 4.02
CA PHE A 335 17.10 -6.99 3.69
C PHE A 335 16.83 -6.02 4.85
N ILE A 336 17.88 -5.51 5.50
CA ILE A 336 17.73 -4.68 6.72
C ILE A 336 17.59 -3.18 6.48
N GLY A 337 17.79 -2.71 5.24
CA GLY A 337 17.61 -1.30 4.91
C GLY A 337 16.13 -0.91 4.97
N PRO A 338 15.73 0.04 5.84
CA PRO A 338 14.32 0.37 6.00
C PRO A 338 13.78 1.19 4.82
N SER A 339 12.51 1.05 4.49
CA SER A 339 11.82 1.87 3.49
C SER A 339 11.30 3.18 4.09
N SER A 340 11.29 4.25 3.28
CA SER A 340 10.72 5.55 3.65
C SER A 340 9.22 5.64 3.35
N ASN A 341 8.49 6.35 4.20
CA ASN A 341 7.08 6.70 4.04
C ASN A 341 6.90 7.88 3.07
N THR A 342 5.75 7.96 2.41
CA THR A 342 5.41 9.11 1.57
C THR A 342 5.16 10.33 2.48
N LEU A 343 5.77 11.47 2.16
CA LEU A 343 5.60 12.72 2.90
C LEU A 343 4.18 13.27 2.71
N GLN A 344 3.50 13.64 3.80
CA GLN A 344 2.14 14.19 3.79
C GLN A 344 2.08 15.61 4.38
N ILE A 345 0.96 16.32 4.16
CA ILE A 345 0.81 17.73 4.58
C ILE A 345 1.07 17.89 6.08
N HIS A 346 0.57 16.98 6.91
CA HIS A 346 0.77 17.02 8.36
C HIS A 346 2.26 16.91 8.79
N ASN A 347 3.16 16.46 7.91
CA ASN A 347 4.60 16.40 8.18
C ASN A 347 5.33 17.72 7.87
N ILE A 348 4.68 18.68 7.18
CA ILE A 348 5.30 19.95 6.76
C ILE A 348 4.65 21.20 7.39
N VAL A 349 3.47 21.06 8.01
CA VAL A 349 2.79 22.14 8.75
C VAL A 349 3.66 22.69 9.88
N PRO A 350 3.46 23.95 10.32
CA PRO A 350 4.14 24.50 11.49
C PRO A 350 4.02 23.58 12.71
N VAL A 351 5.12 23.43 13.46
CA VAL A 351 5.16 22.53 14.62
C VAL A 351 4.19 23.04 15.68
N ASN A 352 3.15 22.26 15.95
CA ASN A 352 2.30 22.47 17.11
C ASN A 352 2.92 21.71 18.29
N GLU A 353 3.31 22.41 19.36
CA GLU A 353 3.91 21.79 20.55
C GLU A 353 3.00 20.72 21.21
N ASN A 354 1.72 20.70 20.85
CA ASN A 354 0.73 19.75 21.32
C ASN A 354 0.60 18.49 20.45
N THR A 355 1.28 18.36 19.30
CA THR A 355 1.18 17.18 18.43
C THR A 355 2.50 16.40 18.36
N ASN A 356 2.44 15.08 18.61
CA ASN A 356 3.60 14.18 18.54
C ASN A 356 3.75 13.51 17.16
N LEU A 357 3.41 14.23 16.09
CA LEU A 357 3.53 13.74 14.72
C LEU A 357 4.94 14.04 14.18
N PRO A 358 5.59 13.11 13.47
CA PRO A 358 6.88 13.40 12.83
C PRO A 358 6.74 14.56 11.84
N ASN A 359 7.64 15.53 11.93
CA ASN A 359 7.58 16.75 11.14
C ASN A 359 8.97 17.16 10.64
N ILE A 360 9.10 17.42 9.34
CA ILE A 360 10.39 17.69 8.69
C ILE A 360 11.00 19.02 9.11
N ARG A 361 10.21 19.94 9.70
CA ARG A 361 10.71 21.23 10.22
C ARG A 361 11.58 21.02 11.47
N ASN A 362 11.52 19.85 12.11
CA ASN A 362 12.23 19.56 13.35
C ASN A 362 13.30 18.47 13.18
N GLN A 363 14.57 18.87 13.00
CA GLN A 363 15.74 17.98 13.04
C GLN A 363 15.78 16.92 11.92
N TYR A 364 15.59 17.35 10.68
CA TYR A 364 15.71 16.53 9.48
C TYR A 364 16.86 16.95 8.58
N THR A 365 17.27 16.02 7.73
CA THR A 365 18.13 16.25 6.58
C THR A 365 17.41 15.82 5.31
N VAL A 366 17.80 16.38 4.17
CA VAL A 366 17.26 16.12 2.85
C VAL A 366 18.39 15.87 1.84
N THR A 367 18.15 14.95 0.91
CA THR A 367 19.01 14.63 -0.25
C THR A 367 18.12 14.38 -1.46
N GLU A 368 18.69 14.46 -2.66
CA GLU A 368 18.02 14.12 -3.90
C GLU A 368 17.69 12.63 -3.97
N LYS A 369 16.48 12.32 -4.48
CA LYS A 369 16.11 10.95 -4.80
C LYS A 369 16.59 10.64 -6.21
N ALA A 370 17.59 9.77 -6.33
CA ALA A 370 18.12 9.36 -7.62
C ALA A 370 17.24 8.25 -8.21
N ASP A 371 17.21 8.16 -9.54
CA ASP A 371 16.59 7.04 -10.26
C ASP A 371 17.55 5.83 -10.35
N GLY A 372 18.05 5.38 -9.19
CA GLY A 372 18.98 4.26 -9.05
C GLY A 372 18.35 3.05 -8.38
N GLU A 373 18.95 1.87 -8.56
CA GLU A 373 18.51 0.65 -7.89
C GLU A 373 19.09 0.54 -6.49
N ARG A 374 18.25 0.41 -5.46
CA ARG A 374 18.70 0.30 -4.07
C ARG A 374 19.51 -0.98 -3.82
N HIS A 375 20.73 -0.80 -3.30
CA HIS A 375 21.66 -1.88 -2.98
C HIS A 375 22.40 -1.61 -1.67
N LEU A 376 22.57 -2.65 -0.86
CA LEU A 376 23.55 -2.63 0.23
C LEU A 376 24.93 -2.97 -0.34
N LEU A 377 25.93 -2.11 -0.12
CA LEU A 377 27.32 -2.43 -0.42
C LEU A 377 27.93 -3.18 0.77
N PHE A 378 28.40 -4.39 0.51
CA PHE A 378 28.99 -5.29 1.48
C PHE A 378 30.47 -5.55 1.15
N ILE A 379 31.36 -5.20 2.09
CA ILE A 379 32.78 -5.53 2.02
C ILE A 379 33.00 -6.83 2.80
N SER A 380 33.35 -7.90 2.10
CA SER A 380 33.56 -9.22 2.72
C SER A 380 34.79 -9.25 3.63
N SER A 381 34.90 -10.29 4.45
CA SER A 381 36.07 -10.64 5.27
C SER A 381 37.36 -10.83 4.48
N LYS A 382 37.28 -10.95 3.15
CA LYS A 382 38.43 -11.03 2.24
C LYS A 382 38.73 -9.71 1.53
N GLY A 383 37.97 -8.64 1.78
CA GLY A 383 38.14 -7.34 1.13
C GLY A 383 37.47 -7.19 -0.24
N ARG A 384 36.74 -8.22 -0.72
CA ARG A 384 35.95 -8.11 -1.96
C ARG A 384 34.66 -7.34 -1.75
N ILE A 385 34.29 -6.50 -2.71
CA ILE A 385 33.15 -5.59 -2.66
C ILE A 385 31.97 -6.17 -3.45
N TYR A 386 30.86 -6.39 -2.77
CA TYR A 386 29.61 -6.93 -3.33
C TYR A 386 28.47 -5.94 -3.13
N LEU A 387 27.45 -6.01 -3.99
CA LEU A 387 26.19 -5.30 -3.85
C LEU A 387 25.07 -6.32 -3.63
N LEU A 388 24.21 -6.07 -2.65
CA LEU A 388 23.05 -6.89 -2.32
C LEU A 388 21.79 -6.08 -2.60
N ASN A 389 20.98 -6.51 -3.57
CA ASN A 389 19.73 -5.82 -3.89
C ASN A 389 18.61 -6.14 -2.87
N THR A 390 17.44 -5.51 -3.00
CA THR A 390 16.30 -5.73 -2.09
C THR A 390 15.72 -7.15 -2.12
N ASN A 391 16.04 -7.93 -3.14
CA ASN A 391 15.66 -9.34 -3.28
C ASN A 391 16.75 -10.29 -2.77
N MET A 392 17.83 -9.75 -2.19
CA MET A 392 19.01 -10.48 -1.71
C MET A 392 19.76 -11.22 -2.83
N ASN A 393 19.73 -10.72 -4.07
CA ASN A 393 20.64 -11.16 -5.11
C ASN A 393 22.02 -10.52 -4.91
N VAL A 394 23.08 -11.29 -5.12
CA VAL A 394 24.48 -10.85 -4.96
C VAL A 394 25.05 -10.43 -6.31
N LEU A 395 25.49 -9.18 -6.41
CA LEU A 395 26.23 -8.66 -7.55
C LEU A 395 27.67 -8.41 -7.13
N PHE A 396 28.61 -9.07 -7.79
CA PHE A 396 30.03 -8.78 -7.58
C PHE A 396 30.44 -7.58 -8.43
N THR A 397 31.09 -6.59 -7.80
CA THR A 397 31.47 -5.34 -8.48
C THR A 397 32.72 -5.47 -9.34
N GLY A 398 33.51 -6.54 -9.14
CA GLY A 398 34.86 -6.66 -9.70
C GLY A 398 35.92 -5.88 -8.91
N ALA A 399 35.53 -5.21 -7.82
CA ALA A 399 36.44 -4.43 -6.98
C ALA A 399 36.80 -5.14 -5.67
N GLU A 400 38.01 -4.92 -5.20
CA GLU A 400 38.51 -5.31 -3.88
C GLU A 400 39.28 -4.18 -3.20
N THR A 401 39.42 -4.25 -1.88
CA THR A 401 40.19 -3.31 -1.07
C THR A 401 41.18 -4.06 -0.18
N ASP A 402 42.39 -3.50 -0.02
CA ASP A 402 43.43 -4.06 0.84
C ASP A 402 43.34 -3.56 2.30
N LYS A 403 42.42 -2.62 2.57
CA LYS A 403 42.27 -2.01 3.89
C LYS A 403 41.49 -2.94 4.82
N LYS A 404 42.21 -3.68 5.67
CA LYS A 404 41.61 -4.65 6.61
C LYS A 404 40.66 -4.00 7.64
N GLU A 405 40.87 -2.73 7.96
CA GLU A 405 40.07 -1.95 8.92
C GLU A 405 38.61 -1.72 8.48
N ILE A 406 38.30 -1.95 7.20
CA ILE A 406 36.93 -1.81 6.66
C ILE A 406 36.33 -3.14 6.22
N TYR A 407 36.94 -4.28 6.57
CA TYR A 407 36.36 -5.60 6.26
C TYR A 407 35.10 -5.84 7.10
N ASN A 408 34.10 -6.54 6.56
CA ASN A 408 32.79 -6.73 7.19
C ASN A 408 32.05 -5.40 7.45
N THR A 409 32.09 -4.52 6.45
CA THR A 409 31.39 -3.23 6.46
C THR A 409 30.15 -3.31 5.56
N LEU A 410 29.06 -2.67 6.00
CA LEU A 410 27.79 -2.63 5.27
C LEU A 410 27.30 -1.18 5.15
N ILE A 411 27.13 -0.74 3.91
CA ILE A 411 26.69 0.60 3.50
C ILE A 411 25.35 0.47 2.77
N ASP A 412 24.43 1.41 2.99
CA ASP A 412 23.17 1.50 2.23
C ASP A 412 23.26 2.63 1.20
N GLY A 413 22.72 2.39 0.02
CA GLY A 413 22.97 3.20 -1.16
C GLY A 413 22.15 2.81 -2.38
N GLU A 414 22.36 3.53 -3.46
CA GLU A 414 21.73 3.31 -4.77
C GLU A 414 22.80 3.09 -5.84
N LEU A 415 22.59 2.09 -6.70
CA LEU A 415 23.42 1.83 -7.86
C LEU A 415 22.83 2.53 -9.09
N ILE A 416 23.63 3.37 -9.73
CA ILE A 416 23.29 4.18 -10.89
C ILE A 416 24.19 3.73 -12.04
N LEU A 417 23.62 3.00 -13.01
CA LEU A 417 24.39 2.41 -14.10
C LEU A 417 24.73 3.40 -15.21
N HIS A 418 23.82 4.33 -15.51
CA HIS A 418 23.95 5.28 -16.61
C HIS A 418 23.73 6.71 -16.14
N ASP A 419 24.38 7.66 -16.81
CA ASP A 419 24.12 9.09 -16.67
C ASP A 419 22.82 9.49 -17.39
N LYS A 420 22.43 10.76 -17.27
CA LYS A 420 21.23 11.33 -17.93
C LYS A 420 21.28 11.31 -19.47
N HIS A 421 22.45 11.09 -20.07
CA HIS A 421 22.66 10.98 -21.51
C HIS A 421 22.76 9.51 -21.97
N GLY A 422 22.61 8.54 -21.06
CA GLY A 422 22.69 7.12 -21.34
C GLY A 422 24.12 6.55 -21.36
N ALA A 423 25.15 7.34 -21.00
CA ALA A 423 26.51 6.84 -20.90
C ALA A 423 26.71 6.02 -19.63
N TYR A 424 27.46 4.91 -19.72
CA TYR A 424 27.68 4.01 -18.59
C TYR A 424 28.68 4.59 -17.58
N ILE A 425 28.26 4.81 -16.33
CA ILE A 425 29.07 5.42 -15.25
C ILE A 425 29.32 4.49 -14.05
N ASN A 426 28.47 3.48 -13.84
CA ASN A 426 28.55 2.51 -12.74
C ASN A 426 28.88 3.14 -11.36
N LEU A 427 28.02 4.07 -10.93
CA LEU A 427 28.16 4.83 -9.69
C LEU A 427 27.32 4.21 -8.56
N TYR A 428 27.95 3.92 -7.43
CA TYR A 428 27.26 3.61 -6.18
C TYR A 428 27.22 4.85 -5.28
N ALA A 429 26.02 5.39 -5.08
CA ALA A 429 25.75 6.54 -4.24
C ALA A 429 25.30 6.07 -2.84
N GLY A 430 26.23 6.01 -1.89
CA GLY A 430 25.97 5.65 -0.50
C GLY A 430 25.26 6.79 0.25
N PHE A 431 24.19 6.47 0.96
CA PHE A 431 23.39 7.43 1.73
C PHE A 431 23.34 7.11 3.24
N ASP A 432 23.69 5.88 3.65
CA ASP A 432 23.75 5.49 5.06
C ASP A 432 24.80 4.39 5.34
N ILE A 433 25.14 4.15 6.60
CA ILE A 433 26.08 3.09 7.03
C ILE A 433 25.55 2.33 8.24
N TYR A 434 25.63 0.99 8.18
CA TYR A 434 25.03 0.10 9.18
C TYR A 434 26.05 -0.65 10.01
N PHE A 435 27.10 -1.17 9.37
CA PHE A 435 28.14 -1.93 10.05
C PHE A 435 29.52 -1.46 9.61
N ILE A 436 30.45 -1.39 10.55
CA ILE A 436 31.87 -1.10 10.30
C ILE A 436 32.67 -2.12 11.11
N GLU A 437 33.52 -2.90 10.45
CA GLU A 437 34.37 -3.90 11.13
C GLU A 437 33.58 -4.81 12.09
N LYS A 438 32.44 -5.35 11.63
CA LYS A 438 31.47 -6.14 12.41
C LYS A 438 30.69 -5.39 13.51
N LYS A 439 31.01 -4.14 13.80
CA LYS A 439 30.30 -3.34 14.80
C LYS A 439 29.04 -2.72 14.20
N ASP A 440 27.90 -2.94 14.85
CA ASP A 440 26.64 -2.27 14.51
C ASP A 440 26.70 -0.78 14.91
N VAL A 441 26.57 0.10 13.93
CA VAL A 441 26.55 1.56 14.11
C VAL A 441 25.18 2.18 13.87
N ARG A 442 24.15 1.38 13.61
CA ARG A 442 22.79 1.84 13.29
C ARG A 442 22.14 2.66 14.41
N ALA A 443 22.52 2.40 15.66
CA ALA A 443 22.01 3.11 16.83
C ALA A 443 22.52 4.56 16.95
N LEU A 444 23.54 4.95 16.17
CA LEU A 444 24.12 6.29 16.20
C LEU A 444 23.20 7.33 15.50
N GLY A 445 23.33 8.60 15.88
CA GLY A 445 22.68 9.70 15.17
C GLY A 445 23.20 9.86 13.73
N PHE A 446 22.48 10.58 12.88
CA PHE A 446 22.84 10.71 11.48
C PHE A 446 23.87 11.83 11.24
N ILE A 447 23.60 13.04 11.77
CA ILE A 447 24.50 14.21 11.69
C ILE A 447 24.74 14.84 13.07
N PRO A 448 25.91 15.46 13.32
CA PRO A 448 26.19 16.17 14.57
C PRO A 448 25.36 17.45 14.71
N LYS A 449 24.98 17.76 15.95
CA LYS A 449 24.23 18.98 16.30
C LYS A 449 25.09 20.23 16.27
N THR A 450 26.32 20.11 16.77
CA THR A 450 27.29 21.20 16.86
C THR A 450 28.64 20.77 16.26
N LYS A 451 29.46 21.74 15.86
CA LYS A 451 30.78 21.46 15.27
C LYS A 451 31.76 20.78 16.24
N ASP A 452 31.52 20.93 17.54
CA ASP A 452 32.36 20.40 18.62
C ASP A 452 32.05 18.94 18.96
N GLU A 453 30.92 18.40 18.47
CA GLU A 453 30.57 17.01 18.69
C GLU A 453 31.48 16.03 17.95
N LEU A 454 31.82 14.94 18.63
CA LEU A 454 32.75 13.95 18.11
C LEU A 454 32.15 13.25 16.86
N LYS A 455 32.71 13.52 15.69
CA LYS A 455 32.26 12.99 14.39
C LYS A 455 32.13 11.46 14.35
N SER A 456 32.89 10.74 15.16
CA SER A 456 32.80 9.27 15.26
C SER A 456 31.53 8.73 15.92
N LYS A 457 30.67 9.61 16.47
CA LYS A 457 29.36 9.25 17.03
C LYS A 457 28.20 9.39 16.04
N PHE A 458 28.47 9.72 14.77
CA PHE A 458 27.44 9.99 13.76
C PHE A 458 27.67 9.21 12.48
N ARG A 459 26.59 8.74 11.86
CA ARG A 459 26.62 7.85 10.69
C ARG A 459 27.12 8.53 9.42
N LEU A 460 26.65 9.73 9.08
CA LEU A 460 27.07 10.42 7.84
C LEU A 460 28.58 10.76 7.81
N PRO A 461 29.19 11.29 8.89
CA PRO A 461 30.64 11.47 8.93
C PRO A 461 31.42 10.15 8.82
N LEU A 462 30.94 9.08 9.47
CA LEU A 462 31.54 7.74 9.36
C LEU A 462 31.45 7.22 7.92
N LEU A 463 30.30 7.34 7.26
CA LEU A 463 30.10 6.97 5.86
C LEU A 463 31.10 7.69 4.95
N LYS A 464 31.21 9.02 5.07
CA LYS A 464 32.15 9.84 4.28
C LYS A 464 33.61 9.45 4.52
N HIS A 465 33.96 9.06 5.76
CA HIS A 465 35.30 8.59 6.08
C HIS A 465 35.58 7.22 5.47
N ILE A 466 34.67 6.26 5.65
CA ILE A 466 34.81 4.90 5.12
C ILE A 466 34.89 4.91 3.59
N ILE A 467 34.02 5.65 2.89
CA ILE A 467 34.07 5.73 1.42
C ILE A 467 35.44 6.21 0.91
N LYS A 468 36.06 7.17 1.60
CA LYS A 468 37.43 7.62 1.25
C LYS A 468 38.49 6.54 1.48
N LEU A 469 38.30 5.66 2.47
CA LEU A 469 39.23 4.56 2.77
C LEU A 469 39.10 3.38 1.81
N ILE A 470 37.95 3.18 1.15
CA ILE A 470 37.70 1.97 0.33
C ILE A 470 38.78 1.79 -0.74
N GLU A 471 39.21 2.85 -1.42
CA GLU A 471 40.23 2.80 -2.50
C GLU A 471 40.04 1.58 -3.42
N PRO A 472 38.87 1.42 -4.08
CA PRO A 472 38.48 0.17 -4.73
C PRO A 472 39.41 -0.16 -5.92
N LYS A 473 40.07 -1.32 -5.89
CA LYS A 473 40.99 -1.81 -6.93
C LYS A 473 40.33 -2.90 -7.77
N SER A 474 40.65 -2.96 -9.06
CA SER A 474 40.17 -4.02 -9.94
C SER A 474 40.82 -5.37 -9.58
N VAL A 475 40.03 -6.44 -9.56
CA VAL A 475 40.57 -7.82 -9.45
C VAL A 475 41.33 -8.26 -10.71
N ILE A 476 41.14 -7.56 -11.82
CA ILE A 476 41.89 -7.80 -13.07
C ILE A 476 43.18 -6.98 -13.02
N LYS A 477 44.32 -7.66 -12.81
CA LYS A 477 45.64 -7.04 -12.64
C LYS A 477 46.10 -6.11 -13.78
N GLN A 478 45.49 -6.22 -14.95
CA GLN A 478 45.82 -5.41 -16.14
C GLN A 478 45.02 -4.10 -16.22
N ASP A 479 43.90 -3.99 -15.49
CA ASP A 479 43.09 -2.77 -15.45
C ASP A 479 43.48 -1.90 -14.25
N ALA A 480 44.03 -0.72 -14.53
CA ALA A 480 44.39 0.24 -13.50
C ALA A 480 43.18 1.02 -12.94
N MET A 481 42.05 1.05 -13.66
CA MET A 481 40.85 1.79 -13.25
C MET A 481 39.92 0.93 -12.39
N SER A 482 39.31 1.55 -11.39
CA SER A 482 38.31 0.89 -10.57
C SER A 482 37.07 0.55 -11.41
N PRO A 483 36.51 -0.66 -11.29
CA PRO A 483 35.33 -1.04 -12.07
C PRO A 483 34.03 -0.41 -11.54
N ILE A 484 34.07 0.28 -10.40
CA ILE A 484 32.92 0.95 -9.78
C ILE A 484 33.34 2.28 -9.15
N LYS A 485 32.53 3.32 -9.35
CA LYS A 485 32.69 4.61 -8.66
C LYS A 485 31.85 4.58 -7.38
N ILE A 486 32.43 4.92 -6.22
CA ILE A 486 31.73 4.90 -4.93
C ILE A 486 31.77 6.31 -4.33
N GLU A 487 30.60 6.92 -4.12
CA GLU A 487 30.49 8.28 -3.59
C GLU A 487 29.42 8.37 -2.49
N SER A 488 29.58 9.33 -1.58
CA SER A 488 28.56 9.64 -0.57
C SER A 488 27.60 10.67 -1.15
N LYS A 489 26.29 10.43 -1.01
CA LYS A 489 25.28 11.47 -1.23
C LYS A 489 25.53 12.67 -0.32
N GLN A 490 25.12 13.84 -0.80
CA GLN A 490 25.19 15.09 -0.05
C GLN A 490 23.85 15.35 0.62
N PHE A 491 23.89 15.66 1.91
CA PHE A 491 22.72 15.95 2.72
C PHE A 491 22.74 17.41 3.15
N TYR A 492 21.56 18.00 3.17
CA TYR A 492 21.32 19.37 3.61
C TYR A 492 20.22 19.39 4.67
N PRO A 493 20.14 20.41 5.53
CA PRO A 493 21.17 21.41 5.74
C PRO A 493 22.46 20.81 6.31
N LEU A 494 23.58 21.51 6.09
CA LEU A 494 24.89 21.06 6.57
C LEU A 494 25.05 21.28 8.09
N GLN A 495 24.23 22.14 8.68
CA GLN A 495 24.19 22.45 10.11
C GLN A 495 22.76 22.38 10.64
N GLN A 496 22.62 22.03 11.91
CA GLN A 496 21.34 21.91 12.55
C GLN A 496 20.77 23.30 12.88
N GLY A 497 19.60 23.65 12.33
CA GLY A 497 18.93 24.94 12.56
C GLY A 497 18.66 25.75 11.29
N ASP A 498 19.32 25.42 10.17
CA ASP A 498 18.97 25.99 8.87
C ASP A 498 17.60 25.47 8.40
N ASN A 499 16.92 26.30 7.62
CA ASN A 499 15.58 26.00 7.12
C ASN A 499 15.61 24.83 6.11
N ILE A 500 14.84 23.77 6.40
CA ILE A 500 14.74 22.59 5.56
C ILE A 500 14.16 22.91 4.17
N PHE A 501 13.28 23.91 4.06
CA PHE A 501 12.68 24.30 2.78
C PHE A 501 13.70 24.97 1.85
N ASP A 502 14.62 25.77 2.38
CA ASP A 502 15.72 26.36 1.60
C ASP A 502 16.67 25.28 1.08
N ALA A 503 16.89 24.22 1.87
CA ALA A 503 17.65 23.05 1.45
C ALA A 503 16.95 22.28 0.31
N CYS A 504 15.63 22.11 0.38
CA CYS A 504 14.85 21.52 -0.72
C CYS A 504 14.95 22.37 -2.00
N ASN A 505 14.80 23.70 -1.88
CA ASN A 505 14.89 24.63 -3.00
C ASN A 505 16.27 24.58 -3.67
N LEU A 506 17.35 24.47 -2.88
CA LEU A 506 18.70 24.31 -3.40
C LEU A 506 18.84 23.03 -4.25
N ILE A 507 18.34 21.89 -3.76
CA ILE A 507 18.44 20.61 -4.48
C ILE A 507 17.63 20.66 -5.78
N LEU A 508 16.38 21.13 -5.73
CA LEU A 508 15.49 21.20 -6.91
C LEU A 508 15.98 22.22 -7.95
N THR A 509 16.57 23.33 -7.51
CA THR A 509 17.21 24.29 -8.43
C THR A 509 18.43 23.66 -9.12
N ARG A 510 19.25 22.89 -8.40
CA ARG A 510 20.40 22.19 -8.98
C ARG A 510 19.98 21.13 -10.00
N ASP A 511 18.88 20.44 -9.73
CA ASP A 511 18.28 19.50 -10.67
C ASP A 511 17.80 20.19 -11.95
N LYS A 512 17.05 21.29 -11.82
CA LYS A 512 16.62 22.14 -12.96
C LYS A 512 17.79 22.71 -13.78
N GLN A 513 18.92 22.98 -13.13
CA GLN A 513 20.16 23.43 -13.79
C GLN A 513 20.98 22.28 -14.39
N GLY A 514 20.54 21.02 -14.22
CA GLY A 514 21.24 19.84 -14.74
C GLY A 514 22.59 19.60 -14.07
N LEU A 515 22.75 19.96 -12.79
CA LEU A 515 24.01 19.81 -12.05
C LEU A 515 24.24 18.40 -11.48
N PHE A 516 23.27 17.50 -11.61
CA PHE A 516 23.45 16.08 -11.34
C PHE A 516 23.82 15.33 -12.61
N ASP A 517 24.67 14.32 -12.46
CA ASP A 517 25.10 13.44 -13.56
C ASP A 517 23.97 12.48 -13.99
N TYR A 518 22.98 12.28 -13.13
CA TYR A 518 21.88 11.32 -13.28
C TYR A 518 20.51 11.97 -13.08
N ASN A 519 19.45 11.27 -13.50
CA ASN A 519 18.08 11.71 -13.31
C ASN A 519 17.65 11.60 -11.84
N THR A 520 16.86 12.58 -11.38
CA THR A 520 16.27 12.60 -10.06
C THR A 520 14.74 12.68 -10.16
N ASP A 521 14.01 12.10 -9.20
CA ASP A 521 12.54 11.99 -9.23
C ASP A 521 11.87 12.47 -7.92
N GLY A 522 12.60 13.22 -7.09
CA GLY A 522 12.09 13.76 -5.85
C GLY A 522 13.15 13.96 -4.77
N LEU A 523 12.72 13.93 -3.51
CA LEU A 523 13.53 14.19 -2.32
C LEU A 523 13.39 13.08 -1.28
N ILE A 524 14.47 12.80 -0.56
CA ILE A 524 14.47 11.88 0.60
C ILE A 524 14.79 12.66 1.85
N PHE A 525 13.95 12.52 2.88
CA PHE A 525 14.14 13.14 4.19
C PHE A 525 14.55 12.09 5.21
N THR A 526 15.72 12.29 5.82
CA THR A 526 16.29 11.41 6.83
C THR A 526 16.39 12.14 8.17
N PRO A 527 15.88 11.57 9.27
CA PRO A 527 15.94 12.23 10.59
C PRO A 527 17.39 12.35 11.06
N ALA A 528 17.77 13.55 11.51
CA ALA A 528 19.14 13.87 11.92
C ALA A 528 19.56 13.15 13.21
N ASN A 529 18.60 12.96 14.13
CA ASN A 529 18.83 12.56 15.52
C ASN A 529 18.09 11.27 15.90
N MET A 530 18.13 10.26 15.02
CA MET A 530 17.55 8.95 15.29
C MET A 530 18.48 7.85 14.78
N GLY A 531 18.44 6.69 15.43
CA GLY A 531 19.06 5.48 14.87
C GLY A 531 18.24 4.92 13.70
N VAL A 532 18.89 4.14 12.83
CA VAL A 532 18.26 3.55 11.62
C VAL A 532 17.02 2.76 12.01
N GLY A 533 15.85 3.14 11.49
CA GLY A 533 14.60 2.42 11.75
C GLY A 533 14.08 2.52 13.19
N ALA A 534 14.53 3.50 13.97
CA ALA A 534 14.12 3.75 15.35
C ALA A 534 13.50 5.15 15.52
N ASP A 535 12.91 5.39 16.70
CA ASP A 535 12.27 6.65 17.12
C ASP A 535 13.17 7.52 18.02
N GLU A 536 14.31 7.00 18.47
CA GLU A 536 15.26 7.72 19.33
C GLU A 536 16.72 7.37 19.03
N ILE A 537 17.66 8.21 19.49
CA ILE A 537 19.11 7.93 19.45
C ILE A 537 19.43 6.78 20.41
N GLY A 538 20.34 5.89 20.00
CA GLY A 538 20.82 4.78 20.83
C GLY A 538 20.02 3.48 20.64
N LYS A 539 18.92 3.51 19.88
CA LYS A 539 18.18 2.33 19.44
C LYS A 539 18.30 2.14 17.94
N ALA A 540 18.21 0.88 17.50
CA ALA A 540 18.18 0.51 16.09
C ALA A 540 16.93 -0.31 15.79
N GLY A 541 16.41 -0.18 14.57
CA GLY A 541 15.27 -0.91 14.07
C GLY A 541 15.52 -2.40 13.92
N ARG A 542 14.44 -3.12 13.59
CA ARG A 542 14.44 -4.58 13.41
C ARG A 542 15.46 -5.01 12.33
N LEU A 543 16.03 -6.20 12.50
CA LEU A 543 16.95 -6.84 11.55
C LEU A 543 16.18 -7.54 10.42
N SER A 544 15.21 -6.86 9.84
CA SER A 544 14.35 -7.37 8.77
C SER A 544 13.78 -6.19 8.00
N LYS A 545 13.29 -6.44 6.79
CA LYS A 545 12.64 -5.43 5.95
C LYS A 545 11.51 -4.77 6.74
N ALA A 546 11.63 -3.47 6.95
CA ALA A 546 10.70 -2.68 7.75
C ALA A 546 10.55 -1.28 7.15
N THR A 547 9.44 -0.62 7.45
CA THR A 547 9.22 0.78 7.14
C THR A 547 9.69 1.64 8.31
N TRP A 548 10.34 2.76 8.02
CA TRP A 548 10.78 3.70 9.05
C TRP A 548 9.84 4.90 9.08
N ASP A 549 9.04 4.98 10.15
CA ASP A 549 7.96 5.97 10.28
C ASP A 549 8.43 7.43 10.24
N TYR A 550 9.71 7.66 10.55
CA TYR A 550 10.35 8.97 10.56
C TYR A 550 11.16 9.25 9.29
N SER A 551 11.33 8.31 8.38
CA SER A 551 12.04 8.53 7.10
C SER A 551 11.04 8.80 6.01
N PHE A 552 11.14 9.94 5.32
CA PHE A 552 10.17 10.33 4.30
C PHE A 552 10.75 10.36 2.89
N LYS A 553 9.89 10.15 1.91
CA LYS A 553 10.13 10.39 0.48
C LYS A 553 9.06 11.34 -0.02
N TRP A 554 9.47 12.38 -0.74
CA TRP A 554 8.57 13.25 -1.48
C TRP A 554 8.81 13.05 -2.97
N LYS A 555 7.73 13.00 -3.73
CA LYS A 555 7.73 13.01 -5.19
C LYS A 555 6.70 14.01 -5.68
N PRO A 556 6.94 14.67 -6.82
CA PRO A 556 5.87 15.39 -7.51
C PRO A 556 4.67 14.48 -7.77
N ALA A 557 3.46 15.02 -7.67
CA ALA A 557 2.20 14.24 -7.71
C ALA A 557 2.07 13.37 -8.97
N TYR A 558 2.55 13.87 -10.12
CA TYR A 558 2.50 13.18 -11.40
C TYR A 558 3.47 11.98 -11.50
N TYR A 559 4.44 11.85 -10.57
CA TYR A 559 5.31 10.67 -10.45
C TYR A 559 4.79 9.63 -9.44
N ASN A 560 3.64 9.87 -8.80
CA ASN A 560 3.05 8.87 -7.90
C ASN A 560 2.41 7.74 -8.71
N THR A 561 2.84 6.52 -8.42
CA THR A 561 2.35 5.30 -9.06
C THR A 561 1.84 4.30 -8.02
N VAL A 562 0.94 3.41 -8.44
CA VAL A 562 0.46 2.30 -7.62
C VAL A 562 0.52 1.01 -8.44
N ASP A 563 1.13 -0.02 -7.87
CA ASP A 563 1.18 -1.35 -8.45
C ASP A 563 -0.08 -2.13 -8.07
N PHE A 564 -0.92 -2.43 -9.05
CA PHE A 564 -2.15 -3.20 -8.84
C PHE A 564 -2.04 -4.59 -9.47
N LEU A 565 -2.62 -5.59 -8.81
CA LEU A 565 -2.98 -6.84 -9.46
C LEU A 565 -4.23 -6.61 -10.31
N VAL A 566 -4.11 -6.84 -11.61
CA VAL A 566 -5.20 -6.66 -12.57
C VAL A 566 -6.07 -7.92 -12.59
N THR A 567 -7.39 -7.74 -12.48
CA THR A 567 -8.37 -8.80 -12.76
C THR A 567 -9.36 -8.33 -13.81
N THR A 568 -9.49 -9.03 -14.93
CA THR A 568 -10.47 -8.66 -15.96
C THR A 568 -11.88 -9.03 -15.52
N LYS A 569 -12.86 -8.18 -15.83
CA LYS A 569 -14.28 -8.50 -15.60
C LYS A 569 -14.69 -9.61 -16.58
N LYS A 570 -15.31 -10.68 -16.05
CA LYS A 570 -15.73 -11.85 -16.84
C LYS A 570 -17.24 -11.83 -17.06
N ALA A 571 -17.68 -12.21 -18.26
CA ALA A 571 -19.08 -12.42 -18.58
C ALA A 571 -19.59 -13.76 -17.99
N LYS A 572 -20.91 -14.03 -18.08
CA LYS A 572 -21.55 -15.24 -17.53
C LYS A 572 -20.98 -16.57 -18.06
N ASN A 573 -20.30 -16.53 -19.20
CA ASN A 573 -19.63 -17.67 -19.84
C ASN A 573 -18.16 -17.85 -19.39
N GLY A 574 -17.64 -17.00 -18.50
CA GLY A 574 -16.26 -17.04 -18.02
C GLY A 574 -15.22 -16.38 -18.92
N LEU A 575 -15.62 -15.83 -20.07
CA LEU A 575 -14.72 -15.07 -20.96
C LEU A 575 -14.65 -13.59 -20.54
N ASP A 576 -13.59 -12.90 -20.94
CA ASP A 576 -13.45 -11.46 -20.69
C ASP A 576 -14.60 -10.68 -21.33
N GLU A 577 -15.18 -9.75 -20.58
CA GLU A 577 -16.19 -8.82 -21.07
C GLU A 577 -15.50 -7.71 -21.88
N VAL A 578 -15.84 -7.61 -23.17
CA VAL A 578 -15.36 -6.58 -24.09
C VAL A 578 -16.52 -5.66 -24.44
N THR A 579 -16.34 -4.35 -24.29
CA THR A 579 -17.37 -3.34 -24.52
C THR A 579 -16.98 -2.43 -25.70
N PRO A 580 -17.83 -2.31 -26.74
CA PRO A 580 -17.59 -1.39 -27.85
C PRO A 580 -17.97 0.06 -27.48
N ILE A 581 -17.22 1.02 -28.01
CA ILE A 581 -17.52 2.46 -27.99
C ILE A 581 -17.91 2.87 -29.40
N PHE A 582 -19.14 3.35 -29.55
CA PHE A 582 -19.62 3.95 -30.80
C PHE A 582 -19.32 5.45 -30.75
N GLN A 583 -18.56 5.96 -31.72
CA GLN A 583 -18.43 7.40 -31.93
C GLN A 583 -19.56 7.86 -32.86
N ASP A 584 -20.38 8.80 -32.41
CA ASP A 584 -21.37 9.47 -33.26
C ASP A 584 -20.68 10.45 -34.21
N GLY A 585 -20.55 10.08 -35.49
CA GLY A 585 -20.54 11.04 -36.59
C GLY A 585 -19.28 11.14 -37.49
N LEU A 586 -19.55 10.97 -38.80
CA LEU A 586 -18.88 11.57 -39.97
C LEU A 586 -17.51 11.04 -40.41
N GLN A 587 -17.50 9.90 -41.13
CA GLN A 587 -16.99 9.80 -42.52
C GLN A 587 -17.52 8.50 -43.16
N ALA A 588 -18.36 8.61 -44.21
CA ALA A 588 -18.90 7.49 -44.98
C ALA A 588 -17.86 6.80 -45.92
N GLY A 589 -16.56 6.95 -45.63
CA GLY A 589 -15.46 6.43 -46.45
C GLY A 589 -14.41 5.61 -45.69
N SER A 590 -14.47 5.57 -44.35
CA SER A 590 -13.59 4.75 -43.52
C SER A 590 -14.43 3.75 -42.75
N ILE A 591 -14.07 2.47 -42.83
CA ILE A 591 -14.60 1.38 -41.98
C ILE A 591 -14.66 1.94 -40.55
N ALA A 592 -15.86 2.01 -39.97
CA ALA A 592 -16.04 2.47 -38.60
C ALA A 592 -15.05 1.74 -37.69
N GLN A 593 -14.05 2.46 -37.17
CA GLN A 593 -13.17 1.92 -36.14
C GLN A 593 -13.99 1.81 -34.88
N ILE A 594 -14.61 0.64 -34.68
CA ILE A 594 -15.20 0.27 -33.39
C ILE A 594 -14.03 0.20 -32.41
N ASN A 595 -13.93 1.19 -31.53
CA ASN A 595 -13.00 1.16 -30.43
C ASN A 595 -13.58 0.25 -29.36
N GLU A 596 -12.81 -0.72 -28.88
CA GLU A 596 -13.26 -1.69 -27.88
C GLU A 596 -12.40 -1.57 -26.63
N TYR A 597 -13.01 -1.72 -25.44
CA TYR A 597 -12.29 -1.69 -24.17
C TYR A 597 -12.67 -2.87 -23.28
N LYS A 598 -11.80 -3.17 -22.31
CA LYS A 598 -12.09 -4.09 -21.20
C LYS A 598 -12.15 -3.31 -19.90
N THR A 599 -13.08 -3.68 -19.01
CA THR A 599 -13.07 -3.21 -17.63
C THR A 599 -12.26 -4.16 -16.77
N ILE A 600 -11.33 -3.59 -16.01
CA ILE A 600 -10.48 -4.28 -15.05
C ILE A 600 -10.78 -3.83 -13.62
N VAL A 601 -10.62 -4.77 -12.70
CA VAL A 601 -10.66 -4.54 -11.25
C VAL A 601 -9.22 -4.50 -10.74
N LEU A 602 -8.85 -3.37 -10.15
CA LEU A 602 -7.56 -3.10 -9.56
C LEU A 602 -7.53 -3.60 -8.13
N ARG A 603 -6.64 -4.57 -7.84
CA ARG A 603 -6.54 -5.20 -6.53
C ARG A 603 -5.21 -4.89 -5.84
N CYS A 604 -5.25 -4.76 -4.52
CA CYS A 604 -4.09 -4.61 -3.64
C CYS A 604 -3.98 -5.81 -2.71
N GLY A 605 -2.77 -6.02 -2.17
CA GLY A 605 -2.58 -7.00 -1.11
C GLY A 605 -3.20 -6.53 0.22
N PHE A 606 -4.08 -7.35 0.78
CA PHE A 606 -4.89 -7.02 1.93
C PHE A 606 -4.74 -8.04 3.06
N ASN A 607 -4.69 -7.56 4.30
CA ASN A 607 -4.71 -8.38 5.50
C ASN A 607 -5.62 -7.67 6.51
N GLU A 608 -6.77 -8.27 6.81
CA GLU A 608 -7.79 -7.67 7.68
C GLU A 608 -7.25 -7.33 9.08
N ALA A 609 -6.32 -8.13 9.62
CA ALA A 609 -5.73 -7.87 10.93
C ALA A 609 -4.80 -6.65 10.93
N GLN A 610 -4.15 -6.34 9.80
CA GLN A 610 -3.25 -5.19 9.65
C GLN A 610 -3.95 -3.95 9.10
N HIS A 611 -4.91 -4.13 8.20
CA HIS A 611 -5.54 -3.05 7.43
C HIS A 611 -6.95 -2.69 7.93
N GLY A 612 -7.53 -3.47 8.84
CA GLY A 612 -8.86 -3.24 9.42
C GLY A 612 -10.01 -3.69 8.52
N TYR A 613 -11.22 -3.26 8.88
CA TYR A 613 -12.43 -3.46 8.06
C TYR A 613 -12.48 -2.44 6.93
N LEU A 614 -13.06 -2.80 5.78
CA LEU A 614 -13.17 -1.85 4.67
C LEU A 614 -14.22 -0.77 4.94
N ASN A 615 -15.42 -1.17 5.35
CA ASN A 615 -16.49 -0.26 5.73
C ASN A 615 -17.27 -0.83 6.94
N PRO A 616 -16.70 -0.70 8.14
CA PRO A 616 -17.26 -1.36 9.32
C PRO A 616 -18.67 -0.89 9.64
N CYS A 617 -19.02 0.39 9.42
CA CYS A 617 -20.38 0.86 9.70
C CYS A 617 -21.40 0.37 8.67
N GLN A 618 -21.02 0.26 7.39
CA GLN A 618 -21.88 -0.36 6.38
C GLN A 618 -22.11 -1.85 6.69
N ASP A 619 -21.08 -2.59 7.08
CA ASP A 619 -21.21 -3.99 7.48
C ASP A 619 -22.20 -4.19 8.64
N VAL A 620 -22.19 -3.25 9.60
CA VAL A 620 -23.14 -3.24 10.73
C VAL A 620 -24.56 -2.94 10.27
N ILE A 621 -24.74 -1.96 9.38
CA ILE A 621 -26.04 -1.55 8.85
C ILE A 621 -26.67 -2.68 8.02
N ASP A 622 -25.87 -3.43 7.27
CA ASP A 622 -26.34 -4.51 6.39
C ASP A 622 -26.47 -5.87 7.10
N ASP A 623 -26.22 -5.93 8.41
CA ASP A 623 -26.15 -7.18 9.22
C ASP A 623 -25.11 -8.18 8.69
N ASN A 624 -24.04 -7.71 8.03
CA ASN A 624 -22.88 -8.50 7.59
C ASN A 624 -21.95 -8.77 8.78
N LEU A 625 -22.48 -9.48 9.78
CA LEU A 625 -21.78 -9.70 11.04
C LEU A 625 -20.90 -10.95 10.98
N PRO A 626 -19.67 -10.90 11.54
CA PRO A 626 -18.80 -12.07 11.59
C PRO A 626 -19.34 -13.12 12.57
N ALA A 627 -19.08 -14.40 12.26
CA ALA A 627 -19.40 -15.51 13.15
C ALA A 627 -18.54 -15.49 14.42
N PHE A 628 -19.07 -16.07 15.50
CA PHE A 628 -18.30 -16.31 16.73
C PHE A 628 -17.22 -17.37 16.44
N ASP A 629 -15.95 -17.00 16.59
CA ASP A 629 -14.81 -17.88 16.36
C ASP A 629 -14.49 -18.66 17.65
N SER A 630 -14.60 -20.00 17.58
CA SER A 630 -14.32 -20.93 18.70
C SER A 630 -12.83 -21.08 19.02
N GLY A 631 -11.94 -20.36 18.32
CA GLY A 631 -10.52 -20.21 18.67
C GLY A 631 -9.57 -21.03 17.81
N GLU A 632 -10.05 -21.82 16.85
CA GLU A 632 -9.20 -22.56 15.90
C GLU A 632 -8.81 -21.72 14.67
N GLU A 633 -9.57 -20.68 14.30
CA GLU A 633 -9.27 -19.82 13.14
C GLU A 633 -8.39 -18.60 13.48
N ARG A 634 -7.99 -18.42 14.75
CA ARG A 634 -7.05 -17.38 15.20
C ARG A 634 -5.69 -17.39 14.51
N ARG A 635 -5.42 -18.36 13.64
CA ARG A 635 -4.21 -18.49 12.82
C ARG A 635 -4.55 -18.55 11.33
N LYS A 636 -5.01 -17.44 10.75
CA LYS A 636 -4.74 -17.09 9.35
C LYS A 636 -5.21 -15.66 9.07
N GLY A 637 -4.39 -14.69 9.46
CA GLY A 637 -4.37 -13.41 8.74
C GLY A 637 -3.86 -13.67 7.33
N GLN A 638 -4.69 -14.27 6.47
CA GLN A 638 -4.34 -14.52 5.09
C GLN A 638 -4.15 -13.16 4.42
N TYR A 639 -2.96 -12.97 3.86
CA TYR A 639 -2.74 -11.89 2.93
C TYR A 639 -3.36 -12.33 1.60
N TYR A 640 -4.33 -11.58 1.07
CA TYR A 640 -5.06 -11.93 -0.14
C TYR A 640 -5.31 -10.68 -1.01
N PRO A 641 -5.54 -10.84 -2.33
CA PRO A 641 -5.83 -9.70 -3.19
C PRO A 641 -7.28 -9.21 -2.98
N MET A 642 -7.45 -7.91 -2.76
CA MET A 642 -8.76 -7.26 -2.58
C MET A 642 -8.86 -6.04 -3.49
N GLN A 643 -10.05 -5.76 -4.03
CA GLN A 643 -10.29 -4.54 -4.81
C GLN A 643 -9.90 -3.30 -4.00
N PHE A 644 -9.29 -2.32 -4.67
CA PHE A 644 -8.88 -1.09 -4.04
C PHE A 644 -10.07 -0.16 -3.78
N TYR A 645 -10.26 0.23 -2.52
CA TYR A 645 -11.30 1.16 -2.07
C TYR A 645 -10.68 2.21 -1.15
N PRO A 646 -10.17 3.33 -1.65
CA PRO A 646 -9.45 4.31 -0.86
C PRO A 646 -10.30 4.90 0.29
N THR A 647 -9.63 5.39 1.33
CA THR A 647 -10.30 6.02 2.50
C THR A 647 -10.50 7.51 2.34
N ASP A 648 -9.50 8.19 1.77
CA ASP A 648 -9.42 9.64 1.81
C ASP A 648 -8.68 10.20 0.58
N PRO A 649 -9.40 10.83 -0.37
CA PRO A 649 -10.87 10.86 -0.42
C PRO A 649 -11.43 9.45 -0.66
N TYR A 650 -12.59 9.14 -0.07
CA TYR A 650 -13.28 7.87 -0.32
C TYR A 650 -13.88 7.84 -1.73
N ASP A 651 -13.61 6.77 -2.46
CA ASP A 651 -14.17 6.51 -3.79
C ASP A 651 -14.45 5.01 -3.94
N ALA A 652 -15.73 4.65 -4.04
CA ALA A 652 -16.16 3.26 -4.19
C ALA A 652 -15.77 2.64 -5.55
N THR A 653 -15.50 3.48 -6.54
CA THR A 653 -15.18 3.11 -7.92
C THR A 653 -13.70 3.22 -8.27
N ALA A 654 -12.87 3.75 -7.37
CA ALA A 654 -11.44 3.95 -7.62
C ALA A 654 -10.68 2.66 -7.97
N GLY A 655 -11.17 1.50 -7.53
CA GLY A 655 -10.64 0.18 -7.90
C GLY A 655 -11.11 -0.35 -9.26
N ILE A 656 -11.83 0.43 -10.06
CA ILE A 656 -12.37 0.05 -11.38
C ILE A 656 -11.73 0.93 -12.44
N CYS A 657 -11.22 0.31 -13.50
CA CYS A 657 -10.54 0.99 -14.59
C CYS A 657 -10.91 0.37 -15.95
N ASN A 658 -11.04 1.20 -16.99
CA ASN A 658 -11.27 0.79 -18.36
C ASN A 658 -9.96 0.91 -19.15
N ILE A 659 -9.63 -0.11 -19.94
CA ILE A 659 -8.43 -0.16 -20.78
C ILE A 659 -8.84 -0.35 -22.23
N MET A 660 -8.42 0.59 -23.08
CA MET A 660 -8.64 0.52 -24.53
C MET A 660 -7.83 -0.62 -25.14
N LEU A 661 -8.47 -1.43 -25.98
CA LEU A 661 -7.81 -2.51 -26.69
C LEU A 661 -7.16 -1.99 -27.96
N LYS A 662 -5.94 -2.47 -28.24
CA LYS A 662 -5.24 -2.23 -29.50
C LYS A 662 -4.95 -3.56 -30.18
N ARG A 663 -4.96 -3.56 -31.51
CA ARG A 663 -4.57 -4.75 -32.29
C ARG A 663 -3.06 -4.94 -32.20
N ASP A 664 -2.64 -6.15 -31.86
CA ASP A 664 -1.25 -6.56 -31.98
C ASP A 664 -0.87 -6.84 -33.44
N ASN A 665 0.40 -7.22 -33.67
CA ASN A 665 0.91 -7.57 -35.01
C ASN A 665 0.21 -8.78 -35.65
N THR A 666 -0.58 -9.54 -34.87
CA THR A 666 -1.38 -10.68 -35.34
C THR A 666 -2.84 -10.31 -35.61
N GLY A 667 -3.21 -9.06 -35.37
CA GLY A 667 -4.58 -8.55 -35.53
C GLY A 667 -5.49 -8.80 -34.33
N VAL A 668 -4.97 -9.37 -33.24
CA VAL A 668 -5.72 -9.71 -32.01
C VAL A 668 -5.75 -8.52 -31.07
N LEU A 669 -6.90 -8.24 -30.48
CA LEU A 669 -7.09 -7.14 -29.54
C LEU A 669 -6.51 -7.46 -28.17
N GLN A 670 -5.59 -6.63 -27.69
CA GLN A 670 -4.85 -6.79 -26.44
C GLN A 670 -4.85 -5.49 -25.61
N MET A 671 -4.62 -5.62 -24.31
CA MET A 671 -4.38 -4.49 -23.41
C MET A 671 -2.89 -4.12 -23.42
N TYR A 672 -2.59 -2.83 -23.55
CA TYR A 672 -1.23 -2.31 -23.62
C TYR A 672 -0.96 -1.28 -22.52
N THR A 673 0.26 -1.28 -22.03
CA THR A 673 0.80 -0.20 -21.18
C THR A 673 1.32 0.98 -22.03
N GLU A 674 1.64 2.13 -21.42
CA GLU A 674 2.29 3.26 -22.11
C GLU A 674 3.67 2.89 -22.67
N GLU A 675 4.39 1.99 -22.01
CA GLU A 675 5.65 1.40 -22.50
C GLU A 675 5.44 0.36 -23.63
N ASN A 676 4.23 0.24 -24.18
CA ASN A 676 3.82 -0.71 -25.22
C ASN A 676 4.00 -2.19 -24.83
N GLU A 677 3.88 -2.49 -23.54
CA GLU A 677 3.89 -3.87 -23.05
C GLU A 677 2.49 -4.45 -23.03
N VAL A 678 2.34 -5.69 -23.50
CA VAL A 678 1.06 -6.41 -23.41
C VAL A 678 0.88 -6.99 -22.01
N PHE A 679 -0.30 -6.84 -21.45
CA PHE A 679 -0.66 -7.46 -20.17
C PHE A 679 -2.05 -8.12 -20.22
N GLU A 680 -2.23 -9.12 -19.36
CA GLU A 680 -3.43 -9.95 -19.29
C GLU A 680 -3.95 -10.04 -17.85
N ASP A 681 -5.04 -10.80 -17.68
CA ASP A 681 -5.59 -11.14 -16.37
C ASP A 681 -4.51 -11.75 -15.44
N ASN A 682 -4.59 -11.47 -14.14
CA ASN A 682 -3.64 -11.94 -13.14
C ASN A 682 -2.18 -11.46 -13.37
N THR A 683 -2.03 -10.23 -13.89
CA THR A 683 -0.74 -9.55 -14.06
C THR A 683 -0.63 -8.36 -13.11
N ILE A 684 0.55 -8.11 -12.54
CA ILE A 684 0.80 -6.92 -11.72
C ILE A 684 1.34 -5.81 -12.61
N VAL A 685 0.64 -4.68 -12.63
CA VAL A 685 0.91 -3.54 -13.51
C VAL A 685 1.06 -2.28 -12.66
N GLU A 686 2.02 -1.45 -13.01
CA GLU A 686 2.26 -0.14 -12.39
C GLU A 686 1.38 0.91 -13.07
N PHE A 687 0.53 1.61 -12.31
CA PHE A 687 -0.39 2.62 -12.83
C PHE A 687 -0.05 4.01 -12.31
N ARG A 688 -0.24 5.04 -13.14
CA ARG A 688 -0.34 6.44 -12.72
C ARG A 688 -1.79 6.91 -12.76
N TYR A 689 -2.11 7.95 -11.99
CA TYR A 689 -3.46 8.53 -11.92
C TYR A 689 -3.50 9.91 -12.58
N GLN A 690 -4.47 10.13 -13.48
CA GLN A 690 -4.68 11.40 -14.17
C GLN A 690 -6.08 11.92 -13.89
N LEU A 691 -6.16 13.00 -13.10
CA LEU A 691 -7.41 13.58 -12.59
C LEU A 691 -8.31 14.16 -13.69
N ASP A 692 -7.72 14.66 -14.77
CA ASP A 692 -8.44 15.32 -15.87
C ASP A 692 -9.21 14.33 -16.77
N ASN A 693 -8.99 13.01 -16.62
CA ASN A 693 -9.69 12.00 -17.39
C ASN A 693 -11.09 11.69 -16.82
N GLU A 694 -11.97 11.18 -17.69
CA GLU A 694 -13.30 10.69 -17.30
C GLU A 694 -13.23 9.56 -16.27
N ASN A 695 -14.28 9.44 -15.44
CA ASN A 695 -14.39 8.37 -14.46
C ASN A 695 -14.25 6.99 -15.11
N GLY A 696 -13.41 6.13 -14.54
CA GLY A 696 -13.04 4.83 -15.11
C GLY A 696 -11.81 4.88 -16.04
N TRP A 697 -11.40 6.04 -16.55
CA TRP A 697 -10.22 6.21 -17.43
C TRP A 697 -9.05 6.95 -16.77
N ARG A 698 -9.15 7.21 -15.47
CA ARG A 698 -8.14 7.97 -14.71
C ARG A 698 -6.88 7.19 -14.40
N TRP A 699 -6.97 5.86 -14.29
CA TRP A 699 -5.79 5.00 -14.13
C TRP A 699 -5.19 4.69 -15.49
N ILE A 700 -3.90 4.99 -15.65
CA ILE A 700 -3.15 4.75 -16.89
C ILE A 700 -2.04 3.73 -16.60
N PRO A 701 -2.02 2.57 -17.27
CA PRO A 701 -0.99 1.55 -17.08
C PRO A 701 0.33 2.00 -17.68
N LEU A 702 1.39 2.10 -16.87
CA LEU A 702 2.73 2.48 -17.30
C LEU A 702 3.50 1.29 -17.87
N ARG A 703 3.63 0.23 -17.06
CA ARG A 703 4.43 -0.96 -17.38
C ARG A 703 4.04 -2.18 -16.55
N VAL A 704 4.44 -3.36 -17.01
CA VAL A 704 4.26 -4.62 -16.31
C VAL A 704 5.39 -4.84 -15.30
N ARG A 705 5.02 -5.17 -14.06
CA ARG A 705 5.98 -5.54 -13.01
C ARG A 705 6.27 -7.03 -13.09
N TYR A 706 7.12 -7.44 -14.03
CA TYR A 706 7.46 -8.85 -14.27
C TYR A 706 8.07 -9.53 -13.04
N ASP A 707 8.82 -8.79 -12.22
CA ASP A 707 9.43 -9.28 -10.98
C ASP A 707 8.36 -9.75 -9.99
N LYS A 708 7.33 -8.92 -9.79
CA LYS A 708 6.21 -9.20 -8.88
C LYS A 708 5.28 -10.26 -9.48
N THR A 709 5.03 -10.18 -10.79
CA THR A 709 4.17 -11.12 -11.50
C THR A 709 4.76 -12.54 -11.48
N ALA A 710 6.08 -12.66 -11.68
CA ALA A 710 6.76 -13.96 -11.58
C ALA A 710 6.71 -14.52 -10.15
N GLU A 711 6.87 -13.67 -9.12
CA GLU A 711 6.72 -14.10 -7.72
C GLU A 711 5.30 -14.64 -7.45
N LEU A 712 4.26 -13.94 -7.92
CA LEU A 712 2.86 -14.37 -7.82
C LEU A 712 2.62 -15.72 -8.52
N ARG A 713 3.06 -15.85 -9.78
CA ARG A 713 2.88 -17.07 -10.59
C ARG A 713 3.63 -18.28 -10.01
N ASN A 714 4.75 -18.04 -9.33
CA ASN A 714 5.48 -19.08 -8.59
C ASN A 714 4.84 -19.46 -7.24
N GLY A 715 3.62 -19.01 -6.96
CA GLY A 715 2.89 -19.31 -5.72
C GLY A 715 3.22 -18.38 -4.54
N GLY A 716 3.92 -17.27 -4.79
CA GLY A 716 4.15 -16.21 -3.80
C GLY A 716 2.90 -15.40 -3.48
N THR A 717 2.94 -14.62 -2.41
CA THR A 717 1.81 -13.79 -1.95
C THR A 717 1.97 -12.31 -2.34
N ASN A 718 2.61 -12.01 -3.46
CA ASN A 718 2.78 -10.65 -3.94
C ASN A 718 1.60 -10.26 -4.83
N TYR A 719 0.77 -9.31 -4.39
CA TYR A 719 -0.44 -8.87 -5.09
C TYR A 719 -0.36 -7.39 -5.50
N GLY A 720 0.86 -6.89 -5.75
CA GLY A 720 1.11 -5.47 -5.95
C GLY A 720 1.39 -4.74 -4.63
N ASN A 721 1.05 -3.45 -4.54
CA ASN A 721 1.21 -2.72 -3.29
C ASN A 721 0.28 -3.26 -2.20
N ALA A 722 0.75 -3.22 -0.95
CA ALA A 722 -0.11 -3.43 0.21
C ALA A 722 -1.14 -2.30 0.29
N TYR A 723 -2.34 -2.62 0.77
CA TYR A 723 -3.47 -1.69 0.81
C TYR A 723 -3.14 -0.33 1.43
N HIS A 724 -2.44 -0.29 2.58
CA HIS A 724 -2.07 0.97 3.24
C HIS A 724 -1.08 1.81 2.41
N VAL A 725 -0.20 1.19 1.62
CA VAL A 725 0.73 1.88 0.73
C VAL A 725 -0.03 2.49 -0.45
N ALA A 726 -0.92 1.72 -1.08
CA ALA A 726 -1.78 2.20 -2.15
C ALA A 726 -2.67 3.36 -1.68
N ASN A 727 -3.22 3.27 -0.47
CA ASN A 727 -4.04 4.31 0.14
C ASN A 727 -3.23 5.58 0.48
N SER A 728 -1.99 5.43 0.94
CA SER A 728 -1.09 6.57 1.18
C SER A 728 -0.72 7.30 -0.13
N ASN A 729 -0.45 6.55 -1.20
CA ASN A 729 -0.22 7.12 -2.53
C ASN A 729 -1.49 7.80 -3.06
N TRP A 730 -2.66 7.20 -2.89
CA TRP A 730 -3.96 7.81 -3.26
C TRP A 730 -4.20 9.15 -2.56
N HIS A 731 -3.99 9.21 -1.24
CA HIS A 731 -4.11 10.46 -0.50
C HIS A 731 -3.12 11.51 -1.02
N SER A 732 -1.88 11.10 -1.34
CA SER A 732 -0.85 12.02 -1.87
C SER A 732 -1.15 12.51 -3.30
N ILE A 733 -1.90 11.76 -4.09
CA ILE A 733 -2.37 12.15 -5.43
C ILE A 733 -3.44 13.24 -5.33
N HIS A 734 -4.36 13.13 -4.35
CA HIS A 734 -5.48 14.07 -4.17
C HIS A 734 -5.15 15.28 -3.29
N ASN A 735 -4.19 15.12 -2.37
CA ASN A 735 -3.69 16.16 -1.48
C ASN A 735 -2.17 16.37 -1.70
N PRO A 736 -1.74 16.79 -2.90
CA PRO A 736 -0.33 16.85 -3.24
C PRO A 736 0.40 17.98 -2.52
N ILE A 737 1.59 17.68 -1.99
CA ILE A 737 2.55 18.71 -1.57
C ILE A 737 3.20 19.27 -2.84
N THR A 738 2.90 20.53 -3.18
CA THR A 738 3.42 21.18 -4.38
C THR A 738 4.91 21.52 -4.25
N GLU A 739 5.58 21.75 -5.38
CA GLU A 739 6.98 22.19 -5.38
C GLU A 739 7.15 23.53 -4.64
N GLU A 740 6.17 24.43 -4.76
CA GLU A 740 6.17 25.71 -4.03
C GLU A 740 6.13 25.51 -2.52
N MET A 741 5.25 24.62 -2.02
CA MET A 741 5.13 24.32 -0.59
C MET A 741 6.43 23.74 -0.02
N ILE A 742 7.07 22.79 -0.73
CA ILE A 742 8.28 22.11 -0.25
C ILE A 742 9.56 22.95 -0.42
N CYS A 743 9.55 23.98 -1.27
CA CYS A 743 10.68 24.90 -1.46
C CYS A 743 10.59 26.14 -0.57
N THR A 744 9.39 26.63 -0.25
CA THR A 744 9.21 27.91 0.46
C THR A 744 8.71 27.74 1.88
N GLY A 745 8.00 26.65 2.18
CA GLY A 745 7.28 26.49 3.44
C GLY A 745 6.06 27.41 3.61
N ASN A 746 5.68 28.13 2.55
CA ASN A 746 4.52 29.03 2.47
C ASN A 746 3.34 28.34 1.76
N ASN A 747 2.13 28.92 1.84
CA ASN A 747 0.91 28.40 1.23
C ASN A 747 0.57 26.96 1.65
N ILE A 748 1.08 26.52 2.80
CA ILE A 748 0.69 25.26 3.43
C ILE A 748 -0.67 25.51 4.11
N PRO A 749 -1.72 24.73 3.81
CA PRO A 749 -3.01 24.89 4.48
C PRO A 749 -2.86 24.83 6.01
N ASP A 750 -3.29 25.88 6.72
CA ASP A 750 -3.31 25.96 8.19
C ASP A 750 -4.36 25.05 8.81
N GLU A 751 -5.41 24.74 8.05
CA GLU A 751 -6.49 23.86 8.47
C GLU A 751 -6.07 22.41 8.25
N MET A 752 -5.80 21.73 9.37
CA MET A 752 -6.01 20.30 9.46
C MET A 752 -7.46 20.02 9.01
N ALA A 753 -7.66 19.59 7.78
CA ALA A 753 -8.85 18.83 7.40
C ALA A 753 -8.78 17.43 8.04
N ASP A 754 -8.61 17.38 9.36
CA ASP A 754 -8.73 16.19 10.19
C ASP A 754 -9.24 16.59 11.60
N ASP A 755 -10.14 17.59 11.64
CA ASP A 755 -11.03 17.85 12.78
C ASP A 755 -11.82 16.59 13.18
N ASP A 756 -11.89 15.59 12.30
CA ASP A 756 -12.52 14.30 12.54
C ASP A 756 -11.75 13.41 13.53
N ILE A 757 -10.43 13.57 13.74
CA ILE A 757 -9.65 12.73 14.67
C ILE A 757 -9.66 13.32 16.09
N TYR A 758 -10.61 12.86 16.89
CA TYR A 758 -10.72 13.20 18.32
C TYR A 758 -9.58 12.62 19.17
N TYR A 759 -9.06 11.43 18.82
CA TYR A 759 -7.98 10.73 19.56
C TYR A 759 -6.67 10.70 18.77
N ASN A 760 -5.66 11.48 19.18
CA ASN A 760 -4.30 11.29 18.67
C ASN A 760 -3.67 10.04 19.32
N LYS A 761 -3.15 9.10 18.51
CA LYS A 761 -2.45 7.93 19.04
C LYS A 761 -1.19 8.38 19.79
N PHE A 762 -1.20 8.27 21.10
CA PHE A 762 -0.03 8.46 21.94
C PHE A 762 0.98 7.31 21.70
N SER A 763 2.12 7.62 21.07
CA SER A 763 3.25 6.73 20.82
C SER A 763 4.20 6.70 22.02
N GLY A 764 3.82 5.98 23.08
CA GLY A 764 4.69 5.76 24.25
C GLY A 764 4.02 5.05 25.42
N ASN A 765 4.75 4.83 26.52
CA ASN A 765 4.17 4.36 27.79
C ASN A 765 3.44 5.51 28.51
N SER A 766 2.12 5.40 28.67
CA SER A 766 1.30 6.40 29.39
C SER A 766 1.67 6.46 30.88
N LYS A 767 1.78 7.67 31.44
CA LYS A 767 2.03 7.93 32.86
C LYS A 767 0.76 8.01 33.70
N THR A 768 -0.42 8.02 33.06
CA THR A 768 -1.75 8.17 33.68
C THR A 768 -2.59 6.87 33.63
N ARG A 769 -1.92 5.70 33.65
CA ARG A 769 -2.58 4.40 33.52
C ARG A 769 -3.50 4.08 34.70
N GLY A 770 -3.11 4.42 35.92
CA GLY A 770 -3.92 4.19 37.12
C GLY A 770 -5.22 4.98 37.08
N LEU A 771 -5.14 6.25 36.66
CA LEU A 771 -6.30 7.13 36.46
C LEU A 771 -7.30 6.51 35.48
N ARG A 772 -6.80 6.11 34.30
CA ARG A 772 -7.62 5.54 33.23
C ARG A 772 -8.28 4.23 33.66
N ASP A 773 -7.52 3.37 34.33
CA ASP A 773 -8.05 2.09 34.82
C ASP A 773 -9.12 2.33 35.89
N PHE A 774 -8.95 3.30 36.79
CA PHE A 774 -9.99 3.65 37.78
C PHE A 774 -11.28 4.18 37.11
N HIS A 775 -11.17 5.15 36.21
CA HIS A 775 -12.33 5.72 35.50
C HIS A 775 -13.06 4.64 34.68
N ASN A 776 -12.32 3.80 33.97
CA ASN A 776 -12.87 2.84 33.03
C ASN A 776 -13.32 1.53 33.70
N LEU A 777 -12.48 0.92 34.53
CA LEU A 777 -12.72 -0.42 35.10
C LEU A 777 -13.54 -0.38 36.41
N PHE A 778 -13.62 0.77 37.09
CA PHE A 778 -14.43 0.93 38.28
C PHE A 778 -15.60 1.89 38.08
N VAL A 779 -15.34 3.19 37.88
CA VAL A 779 -16.38 4.24 37.90
C VAL A 779 -17.45 4.01 36.83
N LYS A 780 -17.06 3.94 35.56
CA LYS A 780 -18.01 3.70 34.48
C LYS A 780 -18.64 2.31 34.56
N LYS A 781 -17.87 1.29 34.98
CA LYS A 781 -18.34 -0.09 35.15
C LYS A 781 -19.49 -0.14 36.15
N ILE A 782 -19.30 0.42 37.36
CA ILE A 782 -20.32 0.40 38.41
C ILE A 782 -21.55 1.20 37.98
N LEU A 783 -21.39 2.40 37.41
CA LEU A 783 -22.51 3.26 37.00
C LEU A 783 -23.41 2.61 35.95
N ILE A 784 -22.83 2.07 34.88
CA ILE A 784 -23.61 1.47 33.79
C ILE A 784 -24.26 0.17 34.27
N THR A 785 -23.51 -0.68 34.99
CA THR A 785 -24.05 -1.99 35.42
C THR A 785 -25.06 -1.87 36.55
N SER A 786 -24.96 -0.87 37.42
CA SER A 786 -25.90 -0.69 38.54
C SER A 786 -27.31 -0.32 38.08
N VAL A 787 -27.42 0.54 37.07
CA VAL A 787 -28.72 1.03 36.58
C VAL A 787 -29.33 0.15 35.49
N SER A 788 -28.54 -0.77 34.93
CA SER A 788 -28.96 -1.65 33.83
C SER A 788 -29.49 -3.00 34.32
N ARG A 789 -30.49 -3.53 33.62
CA ARG A 789 -30.96 -4.91 33.75
C ARG A 789 -30.69 -5.68 32.46
N ARG A 790 -30.70 -7.01 32.55
CA ARG A 790 -30.55 -7.87 31.38
C ARG A 790 -31.65 -7.55 30.37
N ASN A 791 -31.24 -7.43 29.09
CA ASN A 791 -32.05 -7.09 27.93
C ASN A 791 -32.51 -5.63 27.84
N ASP A 792 -32.11 -4.76 28.77
CA ASP A 792 -32.34 -3.33 28.65
C ASP A 792 -31.67 -2.77 27.38
N ILE A 793 -32.18 -1.63 26.91
CA ILE A 793 -31.61 -0.87 25.81
C ILE A 793 -31.02 0.44 26.33
N LEU A 794 -29.92 0.87 25.71
CA LEU A 794 -29.17 2.06 26.11
C LEU A 794 -28.98 3.02 24.93
N ILE A 795 -29.15 4.32 25.19
CA ILE A 795 -28.69 5.38 24.29
C ILE A 795 -27.47 6.07 24.90
N ASP A 796 -26.44 6.28 24.09
CA ASP A 796 -25.24 7.03 24.49
C ASP A 796 -25.08 8.26 23.60
N TYR A 797 -25.11 9.45 24.21
CA TYR A 797 -25.18 10.73 23.50
C TYR A 797 -23.83 11.22 22.95
N ALA A 798 -22.72 10.59 23.35
CA ALA A 798 -21.36 10.93 22.94
C ALA A 798 -20.46 9.69 23.07
N CYS A 799 -20.73 8.69 22.22
CA CYS A 799 -20.24 7.32 22.43
C CYS A 799 -18.75 7.12 22.10
N GLY A 800 -18.13 8.10 21.42
CA GLY A 800 -16.75 8.05 20.93
C GLY A 800 -16.47 6.80 20.11
N LYS A 801 -15.27 6.23 20.27
CA LYS A 801 -14.89 4.93 19.69
C LYS A 801 -15.56 3.73 20.36
N GLY A 802 -16.71 3.90 21.03
CA GLY A 802 -17.39 2.84 21.78
C GLY A 802 -16.56 2.29 22.94
N GLY A 803 -15.90 3.16 23.71
CA GLY A 803 -15.04 2.76 24.84
C GLY A 803 -15.77 1.99 25.95
N ASP A 804 -17.10 2.12 26.01
CA ASP A 804 -17.96 1.52 27.01
C ASP A 804 -18.56 0.16 26.61
N PHE A 805 -18.19 -0.38 25.44
CA PHE A 805 -18.67 -1.68 24.93
C PHE A 805 -18.55 -2.85 25.91
N SER A 806 -17.40 -2.97 26.58
CA SER A 806 -17.16 -4.03 27.57
C SER A 806 -18.17 -3.98 28.71
N LYS A 807 -18.65 -2.79 29.05
CA LYS A 807 -19.63 -2.55 30.12
C LYS A 807 -21.04 -2.84 29.62
N TRP A 808 -21.36 -2.47 28.38
CA TRP A 808 -22.62 -2.83 27.73
C TRP A 808 -22.79 -4.35 27.61
N ILE A 809 -21.71 -5.08 27.28
CA ILE A 809 -21.69 -6.55 27.26
C ILE A 809 -21.89 -7.11 28.66
N LEU A 810 -21.17 -6.58 29.66
CA LEU A 810 -21.26 -7.02 31.06
C LEU A 810 -22.66 -6.80 31.64
N ALA A 811 -23.29 -5.66 31.33
CA ALA A 811 -24.67 -5.32 31.70
C ALA A 811 -25.72 -6.20 30.98
N LYS A 812 -25.32 -6.98 29.98
CA LYS A 812 -26.18 -7.86 29.17
C LYS A 812 -27.33 -7.08 28.51
N LEU A 813 -27.03 -5.91 27.98
CA LEU A 813 -27.98 -5.12 27.20
C LEU A 813 -28.41 -5.88 25.94
N SER A 814 -29.61 -5.58 25.42
CA SER A 814 -30.07 -6.13 24.15
C SER A 814 -29.72 -5.24 22.96
N PHE A 815 -29.74 -3.92 23.14
CA PHE A 815 -29.49 -2.93 22.09
C PHE A 815 -28.80 -1.67 22.63
N VAL A 816 -27.89 -1.10 21.85
CA VAL A 816 -27.22 0.17 22.12
C VAL A 816 -27.36 1.09 20.91
N PHE A 817 -27.80 2.33 21.12
CA PHE A 817 -27.82 3.37 20.10
C PHE A 817 -26.79 4.44 20.48
N GLY A 818 -25.70 4.53 19.72
CA GLY A 818 -24.60 5.47 19.98
C GLY A 818 -24.60 6.63 19.00
N ILE A 819 -24.45 7.84 19.51
CA ILE A 819 -24.33 9.08 18.73
C ILE A 819 -22.96 9.67 19.01
N ASP A 820 -22.26 10.14 17.98
CA ASP A 820 -21.03 10.90 18.15
C ASP A 820 -20.87 11.95 17.03
N VAL A 821 -20.25 13.08 17.37
CA VAL A 821 -20.01 14.19 16.44
C VAL A 821 -18.79 13.94 15.55
N SER A 822 -17.85 13.08 15.95
CA SER A 822 -16.68 12.75 15.14
C SER A 822 -16.95 11.53 14.26
N LYS A 823 -16.72 11.68 12.96
CA LYS A 823 -16.86 10.59 12.01
C LYS A 823 -15.81 9.49 12.22
N ASP A 824 -14.54 9.83 12.49
CA ASP A 824 -13.47 8.85 12.78
C ASP A 824 -13.82 7.97 13.99
N ASN A 825 -14.43 8.56 15.03
CA ASN A 825 -14.83 7.80 16.21
C ASN A 825 -15.75 6.62 15.86
N LEU A 826 -16.59 6.75 14.84
CA LEU A 826 -17.52 5.72 14.41
C LEU A 826 -16.93 4.80 13.32
N GLU A 827 -16.37 5.41 12.28
CA GLU A 827 -16.04 4.74 11.01
C GLU A 827 -14.60 4.23 10.92
N ASN A 828 -13.72 4.55 11.88
CA ASN A 828 -12.32 4.12 11.83
C ASN A 828 -12.23 2.59 11.69
N ARG A 829 -11.52 2.18 10.63
CA ARG A 829 -11.43 0.79 10.16
C ARG A 829 -10.77 -0.17 11.13
N LEU A 830 -9.90 0.34 12.00
CA LEU A 830 -9.18 -0.46 12.99
C LEU A 830 -9.87 -0.42 14.35
N ASP A 831 -10.27 0.76 14.80
CA ASP A 831 -10.68 0.96 16.18
C ASP A 831 -11.90 1.86 16.40
N GLY A 832 -12.64 2.21 15.34
CA GLY A 832 -13.91 2.94 15.43
C GLY A 832 -15.01 2.11 16.08
N ALA A 833 -16.09 2.75 16.51
CA ALA A 833 -17.19 2.10 17.24
C ALA A 833 -17.76 0.90 16.48
N CYS A 834 -17.97 1.04 15.16
CA CYS A 834 -18.44 -0.05 14.30
C CYS A 834 -17.42 -1.19 14.19
N ALA A 835 -16.14 -0.89 13.97
CA ALA A 835 -15.08 -1.90 13.89
C ALA A 835 -14.91 -2.66 15.22
N ARG A 836 -15.01 -1.96 16.35
CA ARG A 836 -14.99 -2.58 17.68
C ARG A 836 -16.18 -3.49 17.90
N PHE A 837 -17.39 -3.08 17.50
CA PHE A 837 -18.57 -3.92 17.59
C PHE A 837 -18.40 -5.25 16.82
N LEU A 838 -17.94 -5.20 15.57
CA LEU A 838 -17.65 -6.39 14.77
C LEU A 838 -16.59 -7.29 15.43
N ASN A 839 -15.53 -6.69 15.96
CA ASN A 839 -14.49 -7.41 16.71
C ASN A 839 -15.03 -8.06 18.01
N TYR A 840 -15.94 -7.40 18.73
CA TYR A 840 -16.59 -7.96 19.90
C TYR A 840 -17.52 -9.12 19.52
N LYS A 841 -18.23 -9.04 18.39
CA LYS A 841 -19.06 -10.15 17.86
C LYS A 841 -18.24 -11.39 17.53
N LYS A 842 -17.02 -11.23 16.98
CA LYS A 842 -16.06 -12.34 16.80
C LYS A 842 -15.66 -13.00 18.12
N LYS A 843 -15.45 -12.18 19.17
CA LYS A 843 -14.84 -12.61 20.45
C LYS A 843 -15.82 -13.15 21.48
N PHE A 844 -17.07 -12.67 21.51
CA PHE A 844 -18.03 -12.97 22.56
C PHE A 844 -19.33 -13.52 21.98
N LYS A 845 -19.87 -14.58 22.58
CA LYS A 845 -21.15 -15.21 22.17
C LYS A 845 -22.35 -14.27 22.33
N HIS A 846 -22.32 -13.43 23.35
CA HIS A 846 -23.39 -12.49 23.66
C HIS A 846 -22.82 -11.06 23.63
N VAL A 847 -23.25 -10.29 22.64
CA VAL A 847 -22.92 -8.88 22.47
C VAL A 847 -24.23 -8.16 22.14
N PRO A 848 -24.57 -7.05 22.84
CA PRO A 848 -25.75 -6.25 22.50
C PRO A 848 -25.67 -5.86 21.03
N TYR A 849 -26.81 -5.83 20.33
CA TYR A 849 -26.81 -5.22 19.00
C TYR A 849 -26.50 -3.73 19.14
N ALA A 850 -25.75 -3.14 18.22
CA ALA A 850 -25.39 -1.72 18.32
C ALA A 850 -25.51 -1.05 16.96
N LEU A 851 -26.07 0.17 16.97
CA LEU A 851 -26.09 1.06 15.80
C LEU A 851 -25.46 2.39 16.22
N PHE A 852 -24.59 2.89 15.35
CA PHE A 852 -23.85 4.14 15.57
C PHE A 852 -24.19 5.13 14.47
N VAL A 853 -24.46 6.37 14.82
CA VAL A 853 -24.85 7.43 13.88
C VAL A 853 -24.03 8.70 14.12
N HIS A 854 -23.61 9.33 13.02
CA HIS A 854 -22.91 10.61 13.05
C HIS A 854 -23.91 11.74 13.32
N GLY A 855 -23.77 12.40 14.48
CA GLY A 855 -24.72 13.41 14.92
C GLY A 855 -24.22 14.28 16.09
N ASN A 856 -24.82 15.46 16.21
CA ASN A 856 -24.60 16.42 17.29
C ASN A 856 -25.80 16.40 18.26
N SER A 857 -25.59 15.80 19.43
CA SER A 857 -26.61 15.68 20.50
C SER A 857 -27.04 17.02 21.12
N SER A 858 -26.43 18.14 20.74
CA SER A 858 -26.87 19.51 21.09
C SER A 858 -28.15 19.94 20.37
N LEU A 859 -28.53 19.23 19.31
CA LEU A 859 -29.77 19.43 18.55
C LEU A 859 -30.73 18.27 18.81
N ASN A 860 -32.01 18.42 18.46
CA ASN A 860 -33.02 17.41 18.81
C ASN A 860 -32.85 16.09 18.03
N ILE A 861 -32.83 14.97 18.75
CA ILE A 861 -32.60 13.62 18.20
C ILE A 861 -33.87 13.05 17.57
N ARG A 862 -35.02 13.15 18.25
CA ARG A 862 -36.27 12.54 17.77
C ARG A 862 -36.79 13.18 16.47
N SER A 863 -36.54 14.47 16.24
CA SER A 863 -36.88 15.15 14.99
C SER A 863 -35.92 14.81 13.83
N GLY A 864 -34.76 14.22 14.14
CA GLY A 864 -33.67 13.98 13.19
C GLY A 864 -32.73 15.17 12.98
N MET A 865 -32.99 16.34 13.59
CA MET A 865 -32.14 17.53 13.45
C MET A 865 -30.72 17.35 14.01
N ALA A 866 -30.53 16.42 14.95
CA ALA A 866 -29.22 16.06 15.48
C ALA A 866 -28.31 15.34 14.47
N MET A 867 -28.86 14.74 13.41
CA MET A 867 -28.09 13.87 12.54
C MET A 867 -27.39 14.67 11.44
N MET A 868 -26.11 14.36 11.19
CA MET A 868 -25.25 15.14 10.28
C MET A 868 -25.21 14.59 8.85
N ASN A 869 -25.94 13.51 8.57
CA ASN A 869 -26.13 12.99 7.21
C ASN A 869 -27.48 12.26 7.05
N ASP A 870 -27.93 12.12 5.80
CA ASP A 870 -29.25 11.53 5.47
C ASP A 870 -29.40 10.09 5.98
N LYS A 871 -28.32 9.31 5.93
CA LYS A 871 -28.34 7.92 6.42
C LYS A 871 -28.56 7.86 7.93
N ALA A 872 -27.90 8.74 8.68
CA ALA A 872 -28.08 8.89 10.12
C ALA A 872 -29.52 9.35 10.47
N VAL A 873 -30.11 10.25 9.67
CA VAL A 873 -31.53 10.63 9.81
C VAL A 873 -32.44 9.42 9.64
N GLN A 874 -32.24 8.63 8.56
CA GLN A 874 -33.06 7.45 8.27
C GLN A 874 -32.96 6.39 9.37
N ILE A 875 -31.74 6.09 9.84
CA ILE A 875 -31.51 5.13 10.93
C ILE A 875 -32.20 5.61 12.20
N THR A 876 -32.01 6.88 12.57
CA THR A 876 -32.60 7.45 13.79
C THR A 876 -34.12 7.40 13.75
N LYS A 877 -34.74 7.79 12.63
CA LYS A 877 -36.19 7.67 12.43
C LYS A 877 -36.65 6.21 12.55
N ALA A 878 -35.93 5.25 11.96
CA ALA A 878 -36.28 3.83 12.06
C ALA A 878 -36.23 3.30 13.51
N ILE A 879 -35.35 3.83 14.36
CA ILE A 879 -35.26 3.43 15.78
C ILE A 879 -36.38 4.04 16.63
N PHE A 880 -36.77 5.30 16.37
CA PHE A 880 -37.72 6.05 17.20
C PHE A 880 -39.17 6.10 16.69
N SER A 881 -39.44 5.85 15.41
CA SER A 881 -40.76 6.13 14.79
C SER A 881 -41.61 4.89 14.51
N ALA A 882 -42.77 4.87 15.16
CA ALA A 882 -44.01 4.31 14.66
C ALA A 882 -44.61 5.21 13.55
N GLY A 883 -44.91 4.64 12.37
CA GLY A 883 -45.90 5.22 11.43
C GLY A 883 -45.45 5.66 10.03
N ASP A 884 -44.26 6.25 9.82
CA ASP A 884 -43.85 6.81 8.50
C ASP A 884 -42.58 6.18 7.88
N GLY A 885 -41.83 5.38 8.65
CA GLY A 885 -40.57 4.80 8.21
C GLY A 885 -40.78 3.54 7.37
N THR A 886 -40.14 3.45 6.20
CA THR A 886 -40.18 2.20 5.42
C THR A 886 -39.37 1.13 6.15
N LYS A 887 -39.97 0.01 6.57
CA LYS A 887 -39.25 -1.18 7.10
C LYS A 887 -38.47 -1.95 6.01
N ASP A 888 -38.22 -1.30 4.88
CA ASP A 888 -37.60 -1.89 3.71
C ASP A 888 -36.11 -2.13 3.98
N ALA A 889 -35.75 -3.40 4.10
CA ALA A 889 -34.39 -3.84 4.40
C ALA A 889 -33.41 -3.51 3.26
N ASP A 890 -33.90 -3.36 2.03
CA ASP A 890 -33.05 -3.04 0.87
C ASP A 890 -32.66 -1.55 0.85
N LYS A 891 -33.46 -0.68 1.50
CA LYS A 891 -33.17 0.75 1.63
C LYS A 891 -32.45 1.11 2.93
N LEU A 892 -32.85 0.53 4.06
CA LEU A 892 -32.29 0.85 5.38
C LEU A 892 -31.08 -0.01 5.78
N GLY A 893 -30.91 -1.17 5.16
CA GLY A 893 -30.01 -2.22 5.62
C GLY A 893 -30.68 -3.17 6.61
N LYS A 894 -30.35 -4.46 6.51
CA LYS A 894 -30.97 -5.55 7.31
C LYS A 894 -30.79 -5.36 8.81
N GLY A 895 -29.65 -4.80 9.23
CA GLY A 895 -29.32 -4.58 10.63
C GLY A 895 -30.19 -3.51 11.28
N VAL A 896 -30.48 -2.44 10.53
CA VAL A 896 -31.38 -1.35 10.96
C VAL A 896 -32.82 -1.85 11.00
N ALA A 897 -33.28 -2.55 9.96
CA ALA A 897 -34.64 -3.10 9.89
C ALA A 897 -34.95 -4.07 11.05
N LYS A 898 -33.93 -4.79 11.56
CA LYS A 898 -34.03 -5.71 12.70
C LYS A 898 -34.21 -4.99 14.04
N GLN A 899 -33.76 -3.75 14.16
CA GLN A 899 -33.91 -2.91 15.36
C GLN A 899 -35.01 -1.85 15.20
N TYR A 900 -35.84 -1.95 14.16
CA TYR A 900 -36.94 -1.01 13.90
C TYR A 900 -37.86 -0.87 15.12
N GLY A 901 -38.17 0.37 15.52
CA GLY A 901 -39.07 0.70 16.62
C GLY A 901 -38.55 0.35 18.03
N LYS A 902 -37.30 -0.11 18.17
CA LYS A 902 -36.72 -0.48 19.48
C LYS A 902 -36.74 0.66 20.50
N GLY A 903 -36.59 1.90 20.04
CA GLY A 903 -36.52 3.10 20.87
C GLY A 903 -37.82 3.89 20.98
N GLU A 904 -38.95 3.37 20.48
CA GLU A 904 -40.23 4.09 20.39
C GLU A 904 -40.68 4.65 21.76
N GLU A 905 -40.75 3.77 22.78
CA GLU A 905 -41.10 4.11 24.17
C GLU A 905 -39.97 4.81 24.95
N GLY A 906 -38.81 4.99 24.31
CA GLY A 906 -37.58 5.48 24.95
C GLY A 906 -36.72 4.36 25.57
N PHE A 907 -35.51 4.74 25.96
CA PHE A 907 -34.46 3.87 26.45
C PHE A 907 -34.51 3.72 27.97
N GLN A 908 -34.09 2.54 28.46
CA GLN A 908 -33.98 2.27 29.89
C GLN A 908 -32.86 3.05 30.54
N VAL A 909 -31.77 3.22 29.80
CA VAL A 909 -30.57 3.90 30.25
C VAL A 909 -30.17 4.90 29.20
N SER A 910 -30.00 6.15 29.63
CA SER A 910 -29.46 7.23 28.84
C SER A 910 -28.11 7.62 29.44
N SER A 911 -27.06 7.58 28.63
CA SER A 911 -25.66 7.70 29.07
C SER A 911 -24.97 8.90 28.43
N CYS A 912 -24.23 9.66 29.24
CA CYS A 912 -23.33 10.71 28.77
C CYS A 912 -22.07 10.76 29.64
N GLN A 913 -21.00 10.05 29.23
CA GLN A 913 -19.78 9.89 30.01
C GLN A 913 -18.66 10.80 29.52
N PHE A 914 -18.16 11.68 30.38
CA PHE A 914 -17.11 12.68 30.06
C PHE A 914 -17.42 13.56 28.84
N ALA A 915 -18.69 13.89 28.63
CA ALA A 915 -19.14 14.76 27.54
C ALA A 915 -20.25 15.75 27.96
N PHE A 916 -20.81 15.61 29.17
CA PHE A 916 -21.94 16.41 29.61
C PHE A 916 -21.63 17.91 29.65
N HIS A 917 -20.37 18.26 29.98
CA HIS A 917 -19.87 19.63 30.01
C HIS A 917 -19.93 20.34 28.65
N TYR A 918 -19.92 19.63 27.51
CA TYR A 918 -20.01 20.29 26.20
C TYR A 918 -21.36 20.96 25.94
N PHE A 919 -22.41 20.54 26.65
CA PHE A 919 -23.76 21.09 26.48
C PHE A 919 -24.03 22.35 27.32
N PHE A 920 -23.05 22.85 28.08
CA PHE A 920 -23.17 24.02 28.97
C PHE A 920 -22.73 25.34 28.34
N GLU A 921 -22.50 25.36 27.01
CA GLU A 921 -22.08 26.55 26.27
C GLU A 921 -23.07 27.71 26.41
N ASN A 922 -24.36 27.43 26.25
CA ASN A 922 -25.42 28.42 26.31
C ASN A 922 -26.77 27.75 26.60
N GLN A 923 -27.77 28.58 26.94
CA GLN A 923 -29.11 28.11 27.29
C GLN A 923 -29.77 27.27 26.18
N THR A 924 -29.60 27.64 24.90
CA THR A 924 -30.21 26.91 23.78
C THR A 924 -29.64 25.50 23.66
N THR A 925 -28.32 25.37 23.67
CA THR A 925 -27.62 24.07 23.67
C THR A 925 -28.05 23.21 24.84
N PHE A 926 -28.08 23.79 26.04
CA PHE A 926 -28.43 23.09 27.27
C PHE A 926 -29.88 22.59 27.27
N GLN A 927 -30.84 23.45 26.95
CA GLN A 927 -32.27 23.08 26.92
C GLN A 927 -32.58 22.05 25.83
N ASN A 928 -31.95 22.15 24.66
CA ASN A 928 -32.09 21.13 23.61
C ASN A 928 -31.57 19.78 24.06
N PHE A 929 -30.42 19.75 24.76
CA PHE A 929 -29.89 18.51 25.32
C PHE A 929 -30.79 17.94 26.43
N MET A 930 -31.32 18.79 27.34
CA MET A 930 -32.29 18.36 28.36
C MET A 930 -33.57 17.79 27.73
N ARG A 931 -34.06 18.42 26.65
CA ARG A 931 -35.18 17.90 25.86
C ARG A 931 -34.87 16.51 25.29
N ASN A 932 -33.68 16.30 24.74
CA ASN A 932 -33.24 14.97 24.27
C ASN A 932 -33.23 13.93 25.39
N VAL A 933 -32.71 14.29 26.57
CA VAL A 933 -32.70 13.40 27.75
C VAL A 933 -34.13 13.01 28.13
N ALA A 934 -35.05 13.98 28.16
CA ALA A 934 -36.45 13.73 28.48
C ALA A 934 -37.19 12.90 27.44
N GLU A 935 -36.99 13.17 26.15
CA GLU A 935 -37.70 12.48 25.06
C GLU A 935 -37.14 11.08 24.77
N CYS A 936 -35.84 10.87 24.94
CA CYS A 936 -35.21 9.58 24.67
C CYS A 936 -35.23 8.64 25.88
N THR A 937 -35.44 9.10 27.11
CA THR A 937 -35.49 8.23 28.29
C THR A 937 -36.92 7.76 28.56
N ARG A 938 -37.15 6.45 28.75
CA ARG A 938 -38.49 5.95 29.11
C ARG A 938 -38.85 6.27 30.56
N LEU A 939 -40.14 6.22 30.89
CA LEU A 939 -40.61 6.34 32.27
C LEU A 939 -39.98 5.24 33.15
N GLY A 940 -39.46 5.63 34.32
CA GLY A 940 -38.72 4.75 35.22
C GLY A 940 -37.29 4.39 34.76
N GLY A 941 -36.84 4.91 33.61
CA GLY A 941 -35.46 4.80 33.15
C GLY A 941 -34.51 5.74 33.89
N TYR A 942 -33.21 5.58 33.64
CA TYR A 942 -32.14 6.33 34.31
C TYR A 942 -31.33 7.16 33.31
N PHE A 943 -30.97 8.38 33.71
CA PHE A 943 -29.96 9.19 33.05
C PHE A 943 -28.70 9.22 33.92
N ILE A 944 -27.57 8.80 33.35
CA ILE A 944 -26.29 8.69 34.04
C ILE A 944 -25.19 9.45 33.30
N GLY A 945 -24.26 10.01 34.05
CA GLY A 945 -23.12 10.68 33.45
C GLY A 945 -21.99 10.98 34.40
N THR A 946 -20.88 11.41 33.81
CA THR A 946 -19.65 11.79 34.51
C THR A 946 -19.02 13.01 33.85
N CYS A 947 -18.52 13.94 34.65
CA CYS A 947 -17.75 15.11 34.19
C CYS A 947 -17.08 15.79 35.39
N TYR A 948 -16.31 16.85 35.15
CA TYR A 948 -15.79 17.69 36.23
C TYR A 948 -16.91 18.34 37.05
N ASP A 949 -16.68 18.48 38.35
CA ASP A 949 -17.51 19.30 39.23
C ASP A 949 -17.19 20.79 39.01
N GLY A 950 -18.15 21.53 38.45
CA GLY A 950 -17.94 22.94 38.09
C GLY A 950 -17.59 23.81 39.29
N LYS A 951 -18.19 23.59 40.47
CA LYS A 951 -17.88 24.35 41.69
C LYS A 951 -16.45 24.08 42.17
N GLN A 952 -15.97 22.83 42.10
CA GLN A 952 -14.58 22.51 42.45
C GLN A 952 -13.59 23.14 41.48
N ILE A 953 -13.83 23.05 40.17
CA ILE A 953 -12.97 23.68 39.17
C ILE A 953 -12.99 25.20 39.31
N PHE A 954 -14.16 25.81 39.50
CA PHE A 954 -14.29 27.23 39.73
C PHE A 954 -13.47 27.69 40.94
N ASN A 955 -13.57 26.98 42.06
CA ASN A 955 -12.79 27.26 43.26
C ASN A 955 -11.28 27.04 43.06
N LEU A 956 -10.89 26.02 42.30
CA LEU A 956 -9.50 25.73 41.94
C LEU A 956 -8.89 26.87 41.09
N LEU A 957 -9.68 27.43 40.16
CA LEU A 957 -9.28 28.51 39.25
C LEU A 957 -9.55 29.92 39.80
N ARG A 958 -10.15 30.05 40.99
CA ARG A 958 -10.57 31.36 41.55
C ARG A 958 -9.47 32.40 41.63
N LYS A 959 -8.23 31.97 41.90
CA LYS A 959 -7.05 32.85 42.01
C LYS A 959 -6.33 33.11 40.68
N LYS A 960 -6.79 32.48 39.59
CA LYS A 960 -6.22 32.60 38.25
C LYS A 960 -6.92 33.71 37.47
N LYS A 961 -6.15 34.42 36.65
CA LYS A 961 -6.67 35.39 35.69
C LYS A 961 -7.12 34.70 34.40
N PHE A 962 -7.86 35.43 33.56
CA PHE A 962 -8.22 34.98 32.22
C PHE A 962 -6.96 34.55 31.43
N GLY A 963 -7.00 33.39 30.81
CA GLY A 963 -5.91 32.79 30.04
C GLY A 963 -4.80 32.14 30.88
N GLU A 964 -4.85 32.22 32.22
CA GLU A 964 -3.87 31.53 33.07
C GLU A 964 -4.26 30.06 33.29
N SER A 965 -3.25 29.18 33.33
CA SER A 965 -3.44 27.75 33.53
C SER A 965 -2.85 27.20 34.85
N ILE A 966 -3.27 25.99 35.19
CA ILE A 966 -2.67 25.12 36.19
C ILE A 966 -2.18 23.88 35.48
N GLU A 967 -0.88 23.60 35.59
CA GLU A 967 -0.26 22.42 35.00
C GLU A 967 0.13 21.39 36.07
N LEU A 968 0.02 20.11 35.73
CA LEU A 968 0.54 19.00 36.51
C LEU A 968 1.51 18.17 35.65
N HIS A 969 2.66 17.86 36.24
CA HIS A 969 3.75 17.11 35.60
C HIS A 969 4.10 15.87 36.43
N GLU A 970 4.43 14.78 35.74
CA GLU A 970 4.95 13.55 36.32
C GLU A 970 6.35 13.27 35.73
N GLY A 971 7.41 13.55 36.49
CA GLY A 971 8.77 13.57 35.96
C GLY A 971 8.99 14.76 35.02
N SER A 972 9.51 14.52 33.81
CA SER A 972 9.74 15.55 32.78
C SER A 972 8.54 15.75 31.84
N LYS A 973 7.37 15.18 32.17
CA LYS A 973 6.24 15.10 31.24
C LYS A 973 4.97 15.73 31.82
N LYS A 974 4.33 16.62 31.07
CA LYS A 974 3.02 17.21 31.36
C LYS A 974 1.94 16.14 31.24
N ILE A 975 1.13 15.97 32.29
CA ILE A 975 0.04 14.97 32.31
C ILE A 975 -1.35 15.59 32.25
N TRP A 976 -1.51 16.82 32.74
CA TRP A 976 -2.78 17.54 32.76
C TRP A 976 -2.56 19.04 32.83
N GLU A 977 -3.42 19.80 32.15
CA GLU A 977 -3.46 21.25 32.23
C GLU A 977 -4.90 21.74 32.15
N ILE A 978 -5.24 22.77 32.92
CA ILE A 978 -6.53 23.45 32.84
C ILE A 978 -6.33 24.97 32.84
N SER A 979 -7.00 25.67 31.93
CA SER A 979 -6.96 27.12 31.78
C SER A 979 -8.32 27.76 32.00
N LYS A 980 -8.31 28.96 32.58
CA LYS A 980 -9.52 29.75 32.86
C LYS A 980 -9.83 30.66 31.67
N GLU A 981 -10.99 30.47 31.03
CA GLU A 981 -11.45 31.24 29.87
C GLU A 981 -12.75 32.02 30.16
N TYR A 982 -12.94 32.44 31.41
CA TYR A 982 -14.08 33.24 31.88
C TYR A 982 -13.58 34.33 32.86
N GLU A 983 -14.32 35.43 33.00
CA GLU A 983 -13.90 36.60 33.80
C GLU A 983 -14.64 36.71 35.14
N GLU A 984 -15.78 36.04 35.25
CA GLU A 984 -16.75 36.14 36.34
C GLU A 984 -16.15 35.68 37.69
N GLU A 985 -16.51 36.41 38.77
CA GLU A 985 -16.01 36.18 40.13
C GLU A 985 -16.95 35.33 40.99
N THR A 986 -18.21 35.19 40.57
CA THR A 986 -19.24 34.36 41.22
C THR A 986 -19.66 33.21 40.30
N PHE A 987 -20.27 32.17 40.87
CA PHE A 987 -20.78 31.02 40.14
C PHE A 987 -22.10 30.59 40.78
N GLU A 988 -23.16 31.34 40.45
CA GLU A 988 -24.48 31.23 41.06
C GLU A 988 -25.23 29.99 40.54
N ASP A 989 -26.19 29.50 41.33
CA ASP A 989 -26.95 28.27 41.03
C ASP A 989 -28.16 28.55 40.12
N ASP A 990 -27.95 29.33 39.05
CA ASP A 990 -28.97 29.72 38.08
C ASP A 990 -28.46 29.69 36.63
N VAL A 991 -29.27 30.20 35.70
CA VAL A 991 -28.94 30.21 34.27
C VAL A 991 -27.66 30.97 33.94
N THR A 992 -27.24 31.89 34.81
CA THR A 992 -25.97 32.62 34.66
C THR A 992 -24.76 31.73 34.87
N SER A 993 -24.92 30.48 35.33
CA SER A 993 -23.83 29.48 35.42
C SER A 993 -23.41 28.86 34.07
N LEU A 994 -24.16 29.11 32.99
CA LEU A 994 -23.83 28.62 31.65
C LEU A 994 -22.75 29.49 30.99
N GLY A 995 -21.96 28.89 30.09
CA GLY A 995 -20.97 29.61 29.28
C GLY A 995 -19.59 29.79 29.92
N TYR A 996 -19.35 29.23 31.10
CA TYR A 996 -18.06 29.32 31.81
C TYR A 996 -17.03 28.39 31.15
N LYS A 997 -16.36 28.89 30.12
CA LYS A 997 -15.43 28.14 29.29
C LYS A 997 -14.11 27.86 30.02
N ILE A 998 -13.57 26.66 29.84
CA ILE A 998 -12.22 26.26 30.26
C ILE A 998 -11.55 25.52 29.11
N ASN A 999 -10.21 25.56 29.02
CA ASN A 999 -9.51 24.61 28.15
C ASN A 999 -8.75 23.57 28.99
N VAL A 1000 -8.94 22.29 28.67
CA VAL A 1000 -8.38 21.14 29.38
C VAL A 1000 -7.47 20.36 28.45
N PHE A 1001 -6.28 19.99 28.93
CA PHE A 1001 -5.40 19.02 28.27
C PHE A 1001 -5.17 17.81 29.16
N GLN A 1002 -5.12 16.64 28.50
CA GLN A 1002 -4.83 15.37 29.15
C GLN A 1002 -3.87 14.55 28.28
N GLU A 1003 -2.86 13.95 28.92
CA GLU A 1003 -1.79 13.17 28.28
C GLU A 1003 -2.29 12.16 27.25
N THR A 1004 -3.37 11.45 27.56
CA THR A 1004 -3.89 10.35 26.74
C THR A 1004 -4.60 10.81 25.48
N ILE A 1005 -5.05 12.07 25.44
CA ILE A 1005 -5.73 12.66 24.28
C ILE A 1005 -4.76 13.55 23.50
N ASN A 1006 -3.77 14.13 24.19
CA ASN A 1006 -2.65 14.89 23.62
C ASN A 1006 -3.13 16.01 22.68
N LYS A 1007 -4.19 16.73 23.12
CA LYS A 1007 -4.79 17.93 22.55
C LYS A 1007 -5.42 18.75 23.68
N MET A 1008 -5.52 20.07 23.52
CA MET A 1008 -6.33 20.95 24.39
C MET A 1008 -7.79 20.93 23.88
N PHE A 1009 -8.77 20.77 24.76
CA PHE A 1009 -10.20 20.82 24.43
C PHE A 1009 -10.88 21.93 25.20
N SER A 1010 -11.82 22.61 24.54
CA SER A 1010 -12.69 23.57 25.20
C SER A 1010 -13.87 22.84 25.86
N GLU A 1011 -13.97 22.93 27.18
CA GLU A 1011 -15.07 22.40 27.98
C GLU A 1011 -15.78 23.58 28.72
N TYR A 1012 -16.92 23.31 29.36
CA TYR A 1012 -17.64 24.30 30.16
C TYR A 1012 -17.89 23.80 31.59
N LEU A 1013 -17.93 24.71 32.56
CA LEU A 1013 -18.21 24.35 33.95
C LEU A 1013 -19.66 23.90 34.14
N VAL A 1014 -19.84 22.81 34.90
CA VAL A 1014 -21.15 22.22 35.18
C VAL A 1014 -21.59 22.58 36.59
N ASN A 1015 -22.66 23.39 36.72
CA ASN A 1015 -23.31 23.65 38.00
C ASN A 1015 -24.36 22.57 38.30
N PHE A 1016 -24.07 21.68 39.24
CA PHE A 1016 -24.94 20.54 39.55
C PHE A 1016 -26.22 20.90 40.29
N ASP A 1017 -26.23 21.98 41.07
CA ASP A 1017 -27.43 22.46 41.77
C ASP A 1017 -28.42 23.06 40.75
N TYR A 1018 -27.91 23.77 39.74
CA TYR A 1018 -28.71 24.21 38.60
C TYR A 1018 -29.25 23.02 37.79
N VAL A 1019 -28.41 22.03 37.51
CA VAL A 1019 -28.81 20.80 36.80
C VAL A 1019 -29.93 20.07 37.52
N GLU A 1020 -29.82 19.87 38.83
CA GLU A 1020 -30.84 19.17 39.62
C GLU A 1020 -32.19 19.88 39.50
N ARG A 1021 -32.22 21.22 39.65
CA ARG A 1021 -33.44 22.01 39.50
C ARG A 1021 -34.06 21.89 38.11
N ILE A 1022 -33.27 21.96 37.05
CA ILE A 1022 -33.79 21.87 35.68
C ILE A 1022 -34.26 20.45 35.36
N MET A 1023 -33.55 19.43 35.82
CA MET A 1023 -33.94 18.04 35.63
C MET A 1023 -35.31 17.73 36.24
N GLU A 1024 -35.67 18.35 37.38
CA GLU A 1024 -37.00 18.26 37.96
C GLU A 1024 -38.11 18.78 37.02
N ASN A 1025 -37.87 19.91 36.35
CA ASN A 1025 -38.81 20.45 35.36
C ASN A 1025 -39.03 19.47 34.20
N TYR A 1026 -37.99 18.73 33.81
CA TYR A 1026 -38.06 17.71 32.75
C TYR A 1026 -38.57 16.33 33.22
N GLY A 1027 -39.08 16.23 34.45
CA GLY A 1027 -39.69 15.00 34.98
C GLY A 1027 -38.69 13.97 35.52
N PHE A 1028 -37.48 14.41 35.88
CA PHE A 1028 -36.47 13.58 36.51
C PHE A 1028 -36.28 13.95 37.97
N LYS A 1029 -35.77 13.01 38.76
CA LYS A 1029 -35.36 13.26 40.13
C LYS A 1029 -34.03 12.57 40.40
N LEU A 1030 -33.16 13.23 41.15
CA LEU A 1030 -31.94 12.60 41.64
C LEU A 1030 -32.32 11.41 42.54
N ILE A 1031 -31.69 10.25 42.35
CA ILE A 1031 -32.03 9.08 43.17
C ILE A 1031 -31.68 9.34 44.64
N SER A 1032 -32.53 8.87 45.56
CA SER A 1032 -32.25 9.02 46.99
C SER A 1032 -31.05 8.18 47.41
N ARG A 1033 -30.49 8.47 48.58
CA ARG A 1033 -29.39 7.71 49.17
C ARG A 1033 -29.75 6.24 49.37
N GLU A 1034 -31.00 5.96 49.75
CA GLU A 1034 -31.50 4.60 49.93
C GLU A 1034 -31.53 3.85 48.59
N ASP A 1035 -32.07 4.48 47.54
CA ASP A 1035 -32.10 3.93 46.19
C ASP A 1035 -30.69 3.71 45.63
N ALA A 1036 -29.77 4.67 45.84
CA ALA A 1036 -28.38 4.56 45.44
C ALA A 1036 -27.70 3.35 46.09
N LYS A 1037 -27.91 3.12 47.40
CA LYS A 1037 -27.37 1.97 48.12
C LYS A 1037 -27.92 0.64 47.59
N ILE A 1038 -29.20 0.59 47.21
CA ILE A 1038 -29.81 -0.59 46.57
C ILE A 1038 -29.13 -0.89 45.23
N LEU A 1039 -28.78 0.15 44.46
CA LEU A 1039 -28.03 0.05 43.21
C LEU A 1039 -26.52 -0.19 43.43
N GLY A 1040 -26.05 -0.22 44.68
CA GLY A 1040 -24.64 -0.44 45.01
C GLY A 1040 -23.77 0.81 44.92
N LEU A 1041 -24.35 2.00 44.74
CA LEU A 1041 -23.68 3.29 44.75
C LEU A 1041 -23.71 3.93 46.15
N PRO A 1042 -22.73 4.80 46.50
CA PRO A 1042 -22.74 5.45 47.82
C PRO A 1042 -23.86 6.51 47.93
N GLU A 1043 -24.03 7.33 46.89
CA GLU A 1043 -25.02 8.41 46.79
C GLU A 1043 -25.55 8.53 45.34
N GLY A 1044 -26.64 9.28 45.12
CA GLY A 1044 -27.18 9.55 43.79
C GLY A 1044 -26.32 10.50 42.93
N SER A 1045 -25.57 11.39 43.57
CA SER A 1045 -24.56 12.26 42.97
C SER A 1045 -23.38 12.37 43.95
N GLY A 1046 -22.16 12.16 43.48
CA GLY A 1046 -20.99 12.11 44.36
C GLY A 1046 -19.68 12.27 43.63
N LEU A 1047 -18.62 12.59 44.38
CA LEU A 1047 -17.27 12.77 43.84
C LEU A 1047 -16.57 11.42 43.64
N PHE A 1048 -15.66 11.37 42.68
CA PHE A 1048 -14.90 10.16 42.39
C PHE A 1048 -14.03 9.68 43.56
N GLY A 1049 -13.66 10.57 44.49
CA GLY A 1049 -12.99 10.19 45.73
C GLY A 1049 -13.80 9.21 46.59
N GLU A 1050 -15.13 9.35 46.62
CA GLU A 1050 -16.01 8.43 47.35
C GLU A 1050 -16.05 7.05 46.70
N LEU A 1051 -16.10 7.01 45.36
CA LEU A 1051 -16.02 5.77 44.59
C LEU A 1051 -14.65 5.09 44.76
N PHE A 1052 -13.58 5.87 44.86
CA PHE A 1052 -12.24 5.32 45.12
C PHE A 1052 -12.16 4.64 46.48
N ASN A 1053 -12.66 5.28 47.54
CA ASN A 1053 -12.73 4.68 48.87
C ASN A 1053 -13.56 3.39 48.87
N LYS A 1054 -14.69 3.38 48.15
CA LYS A 1054 -15.50 2.18 47.97
C LYS A 1054 -14.72 1.06 47.26
N MET A 1055 -13.98 1.38 46.20
CA MET A 1055 -13.13 0.41 45.50
C MET A 1055 -12.07 -0.20 46.44
N GLU A 1056 -11.39 0.63 47.23
CA GLU A 1056 -10.42 0.15 48.22
C GLU A 1056 -11.07 -0.80 49.23
N ASP A 1057 -12.26 -0.47 49.72
CA ASP A 1057 -12.98 -1.30 50.67
C ASP A 1057 -13.48 -2.62 50.04
N GLU A 1058 -13.84 -2.63 48.77
CA GLU A 1058 -14.18 -3.85 48.04
C GLU A 1058 -12.97 -4.79 47.89
N VAL A 1059 -11.78 -4.23 47.64
CA VAL A 1059 -10.54 -5.02 47.55
C VAL A 1059 -10.07 -5.51 48.93
N LYS A 1060 -10.23 -4.69 49.98
CA LYS A 1060 -9.95 -5.13 51.36
C LYS A 1060 -10.84 -6.32 51.77
N LYS A 1061 -12.11 -6.31 51.35
CA LYS A 1061 -13.07 -7.41 51.62
C LYS A 1061 -12.82 -8.63 50.73
N ASN A 1062 -12.37 -8.44 49.49
CA ASN A 1062 -12.05 -9.51 48.56
C ASN A 1062 -10.82 -9.17 47.71
N SER A 1063 -9.67 -9.73 48.09
CA SER A 1063 -8.39 -9.47 47.42
C SER A 1063 -8.36 -9.86 45.93
N PHE A 1064 -9.18 -10.82 45.49
CA PHE A 1064 -9.27 -11.23 44.09
C PHE A 1064 -9.82 -10.13 43.16
N LYS A 1065 -10.59 -9.17 43.70
CA LYS A 1065 -11.08 -8.02 42.92
C LYS A 1065 -9.98 -7.09 42.45
N LYS A 1066 -8.78 -7.17 43.04
CA LYS A 1066 -7.61 -6.37 42.63
C LYS A 1066 -7.29 -6.58 41.15
N GLU A 1067 -7.41 -7.81 40.65
CA GLU A 1067 -7.13 -8.13 39.24
C GLU A 1067 -8.17 -7.54 38.28
N GLU A 1068 -9.41 -7.32 38.74
CA GLU A 1068 -10.47 -6.72 37.92
C GLU A 1068 -10.29 -5.21 37.69
N TYR A 1069 -9.50 -4.53 38.53
CA TYR A 1069 -9.35 -3.08 38.52
C TYR A 1069 -8.00 -2.60 37.96
N GLY A 1070 -7.17 -3.51 37.45
CA GLY A 1070 -5.89 -3.17 36.83
C GLY A 1070 -4.98 -2.34 37.75
N ASP A 1071 -4.44 -1.23 37.23
CA ASP A 1071 -3.55 -0.35 37.97
C ASP A 1071 -4.29 0.73 38.80
N ALA A 1072 -5.62 0.66 38.92
CA ALA A 1072 -6.43 1.69 39.59
C ALA A 1072 -6.00 1.99 41.03
N LEU A 1073 -5.58 0.98 41.80
CA LEU A 1073 -5.11 1.15 43.18
C LEU A 1073 -3.75 1.86 43.26
N ASN A 1074 -2.99 1.86 42.17
CA ASN A 1074 -1.63 2.41 42.11
C ASN A 1074 -1.62 3.87 41.63
N MET A 1075 -2.77 4.57 41.61
CA MET A 1075 -2.85 5.97 41.21
C MET A 1075 -1.90 6.86 42.02
N THR A 1076 -1.08 7.66 41.33
CA THR A 1076 -0.18 8.64 41.95
C THR A 1076 -0.97 9.77 42.64
N PRO A 1077 -0.34 10.56 43.52
CA PRO A 1077 -0.98 11.74 44.12
C PRO A 1077 -1.52 12.73 43.07
N ASN A 1078 -0.80 12.93 41.96
CA ASN A 1078 -1.25 13.79 40.86
C ASN A 1078 -2.44 13.18 40.10
N GLU A 1079 -2.43 11.87 39.82
CA GLU A 1079 -3.57 11.17 39.22
C GLU A 1079 -4.81 11.28 40.11
N LYS A 1080 -4.68 11.07 41.43
CA LYS A 1080 -5.79 11.24 42.38
C LYS A 1080 -6.33 12.67 42.38
N LYS A 1081 -5.43 13.67 42.35
CA LYS A 1081 -5.82 15.08 42.29
C LYS A 1081 -6.66 15.40 41.05
N ILE A 1082 -6.30 14.88 39.88
CA ILE A 1082 -7.08 15.05 38.65
C ILE A 1082 -8.40 14.28 38.74
N SER A 1083 -8.35 13.01 39.18
CA SER A 1083 -9.50 12.12 39.25
C SER A 1083 -10.61 12.67 40.12
N PHE A 1084 -10.28 13.16 41.32
CA PHE A 1084 -11.25 13.51 42.35
C PHE A 1084 -11.95 14.85 42.13
N LEU A 1085 -11.55 15.60 41.09
CA LEU A 1085 -12.30 16.75 40.58
C LEU A 1085 -13.55 16.32 39.78
N ASN A 1086 -13.69 15.03 39.45
CA ASN A 1086 -14.82 14.51 38.70
C ASN A 1086 -15.96 14.06 39.62
N ARG A 1087 -17.18 14.24 39.14
CA ARG A 1087 -18.43 13.84 39.76
C ARG A 1087 -19.17 12.84 38.87
N TYR A 1088 -19.90 11.92 39.50
CA TYR A 1088 -20.90 11.10 38.85
C TYR A 1088 -22.31 11.51 39.31
N PHE A 1089 -23.32 11.24 38.49
CA PHE A 1089 -24.71 11.47 38.85
C PHE A 1089 -25.64 10.39 38.25
N VAL A 1090 -26.77 10.17 38.93
CA VAL A 1090 -27.83 9.25 38.50
C VAL A 1090 -29.20 9.88 38.74
N PHE A 1091 -29.87 10.26 37.66
CA PHE A 1091 -31.26 10.74 37.69
C PHE A 1091 -32.21 9.64 37.24
N LYS A 1092 -33.40 9.57 37.83
CA LYS A 1092 -34.46 8.66 37.45
C LYS A 1092 -35.64 9.44 36.88
N LYS A 1093 -36.18 8.98 35.75
CA LYS A 1093 -37.38 9.59 35.15
C LYS A 1093 -38.62 9.14 35.91
N ILE A 1094 -39.30 10.09 36.56
CA ILE A 1094 -40.45 9.83 37.44
C ILE A 1094 -41.79 10.20 36.79
N SER A 1095 -41.78 11.10 35.81
CA SER A 1095 -42.98 11.53 35.09
C SER A 1095 -42.66 11.81 33.62
N ASN A 1096 -43.69 11.76 32.77
CA ASN A 1096 -43.61 12.28 31.40
C ASN A 1096 -44.13 13.72 31.41
N VAL A 1097 -43.40 14.60 30.74
CA VAL A 1097 -43.74 16.02 30.59
C VAL A 1097 -43.71 16.39 29.12
N ASN A 1098 -44.38 17.48 28.75
CA ASN A 1098 -44.22 18.05 27.41
C ASN A 1098 -42.87 18.81 27.36
N ALA A 1099 -41.80 18.08 27.07
CA ALA A 1099 -40.43 18.58 27.07
C ALA A 1099 -40.20 19.73 26.08
N GLU A 1100 -40.95 19.74 24.97
CA GLU A 1100 -40.93 20.84 24.01
C GLU A 1100 -41.48 22.14 24.60
N LYS A 1101 -42.65 22.06 25.24
CA LYS A 1101 -43.27 23.22 25.90
C LYS A 1101 -42.37 23.79 27.00
N ILE A 1102 -41.81 22.93 27.86
CA ILE A 1102 -40.88 23.34 28.92
C ILE A 1102 -39.64 24.01 28.33
N SER A 1103 -39.08 23.43 27.27
CA SER A 1103 -37.91 24.01 26.60
C SER A 1103 -38.21 25.40 26.04
N MET A 1104 -39.39 25.63 25.47
CA MET A 1104 -39.79 26.95 24.97
C MET A 1104 -39.99 27.94 26.13
N GLU A 1105 -40.69 27.55 27.19
CA GLU A 1105 -40.94 28.41 28.37
C GLU A 1105 -39.62 28.86 29.03
N LEU A 1106 -38.67 27.95 29.25
CA LEU A 1106 -37.36 28.28 29.84
C LEU A 1106 -36.44 29.10 28.91
N LEU A 1107 -36.67 29.05 27.59
CA LEU A 1107 -35.99 29.92 26.62
C LEU A 1107 -36.62 31.31 26.57
N ASP A 1108 -37.92 31.44 26.82
CA ASP A 1108 -38.63 32.71 26.84
C ASP A 1108 -38.44 33.49 28.16
N GLU A 1109 -38.47 32.80 29.32
CA GLU A 1109 -38.22 33.42 30.64
C GLU A 1109 -36.85 34.13 30.70
N THR A 1110 -35.85 33.58 30.02
CA THR A 1110 -34.49 34.15 29.97
C THR A 1110 -34.35 35.38 29.07
N LEU A 1111 -35.26 35.59 28.10
CA LEU A 1111 -35.29 36.78 27.25
C LEU A 1111 -35.88 38.00 27.99
N ASP A 1112 -36.74 37.78 28.99
CA ASP A 1112 -37.33 38.84 29.80
C ASP A 1112 -36.48 39.18 31.05
N GLU A 1113 -35.72 38.22 31.60
CA GLU A 1113 -34.69 38.50 32.62
C GLU A 1113 -33.51 39.32 32.06
N LYS A 1114 -33.07 39.07 30.81
CA LYS A 1114 -32.04 39.90 30.15
C LYS A 1114 -32.47 41.34 29.87
N LYS A 1115 -33.77 41.64 29.84
CA LYS A 1115 -34.29 43.02 29.70
C LYS A 1115 -34.37 43.78 31.02
N SER A 1116 -34.28 43.10 32.17
CA SER A 1116 -34.54 43.68 33.49
C SER A 1116 -33.31 43.82 34.40
N ALA A 1117 -32.11 43.37 33.97
CA ALA A 1117 -30.87 43.61 34.70
C ALA A 1117 -30.39 45.09 34.58
N PRO A 1118 -29.97 45.75 35.68
CA PRO A 1118 -29.54 47.14 35.65
C PRO A 1118 -28.19 47.31 34.94
N THR A 1119 -28.18 48.18 33.94
CA THR A 1119 -26.99 48.63 33.21
C THR A 1119 -26.11 49.48 34.12
N GLY A 1120 -25.02 48.89 34.60
CA GLY A 1120 -23.95 49.62 35.25
C GLY A 1120 -22.61 49.05 34.86
N LEU A 1121 -22.03 49.54 33.75
CA LEU A 1121 -20.59 49.70 33.51
C LEU A 1121 -20.36 50.43 32.17
N LYS A 1122 -19.44 51.41 32.19
CA LYS A 1122 -19.09 52.31 31.10
C LYS A 1122 -18.37 51.58 29.96
N PRO A 1123 -18.51 52.02 28.69
CA PRO A 1123 -17.83 51.39 27.56
C PRO A 1123 -16.32 51.69 27.58
N VAL A 1124 -15.49 50.64 27.65
CA VAL A 1124 -14.07 50.69 27.30
C VAL A 1124 -13.96 50.35 25.81
N ALA A 1125 -13.32 51.26 25.07
CA ALA A 1125 -13.14 51.15 23.63
C ALA A 1125 -12.16 50.03 23.25
N LEU A 1126 -12.60 49.10 22.40
CA LEU A 1126 -11.74 48.17 21.67
C LEU A 1126 -11.89 48.41 20.17
N ARG A 1127 -10.74 48.63 19.53
CA ARG A 1127 -10.54 48.98 18.12
C ARG A 1127 -10.95 47.81 17.21
N LYS A 1128 -11.78 48.10 16.20
CA LYS A 1128 -12.06 47.18 15.07
C LYS A 1128 -10.93 47.22 14.04
N PRO A 1129 -10.47 46.08 13.49
CA PRO A 1129 -9.86 46.03 12.18
C PRO A 1129 -10.96 46.13 11.10
N LYS A 1130 -10.61 46.77 9.99
CA LYS A 1130 -11.47 47.06 8.84
C LYS A 1130 -11.72 45.80 8.00
N ALA A 1131 -12.97 45.59 7.58
CA ALA A 1131 -13.32 44.81 6.40
C ALA A 1131 -14.48 45.49 5.65
N SER A 1132 -14.38 45.44 4.33
CA SER A 1132 -15.02 46.28 3.32
C SER A 1132 -16.52 46.05 3.09
N THR A 1133 -17.23 47.15 2.84
CA THR A 1133 -18.63 47.26 2.43
C THR A 1133 -18.87 46.84 0.97
N LEU A 1134 -19.84 45.96 0.75
CA LEU A 1134 -20.60 45.85 -0.50
C LEU A 1134 -22.09 45.89 -0.16
N GLU A 1135 -22.78 46.93 -0.62
CA GLU A 1135 -24.19 47.20 -0.39
C GLU A 1135 -25.09 46.22 -1.17
N ARG A 1136 -26.13 45.68 -0.52
CA ARG A 1136 -27.30 45.11 -1.20
C ARG A 1136 -28.58 45.82 -0.75
N LYS A 1137 -29.37 46.23 -1.75
CA LYS A 1137 -30.59 47.03 -1.66
C LYS A 1137 -31.72 46.32 -0.91
N LYS A 1138 -32.52 47.09 -0.16
CA LYS A 1138 -33.76 46.67 0.52
C LYS A 1138 -34.86 46.27 -0.48
N ALA A 1139 -35.49 45.11 -0.27
CA ALA A 1139 -36.72 44.70 -0.94
C ALA A 1139 -37.96 45.02 -0.08
N LYS A 1140 -39.05 45.46 -0.73
CA LYS A 1140 -40.35 45.82 -0.13
C LYS A 1140 -41.21 44.57 0.14
N PRO A 1141 -42.14 44.60 1.13
CA PRO A 1141 -42.97 43.46 1.49
C PRO A 1141 -44.14 43.27 0.51
N LEU A 1142 -44.45 42.01 0.19
CA LEU A 1142 -45.65 41.63 -0.57
C LEU A 1142 -46.75 41.13 0.37
N ASN A 1143 -47.91 41.79 0.29
CA ASN A 1143 -49.18 41.34 0.84
C ASN A 1143 -49.76 40.22 -0.03
N LYS A 1144 -49.88 38.99 0.50
CA LYS A 1144 -51.01 38.06 0.27
C LYS A 1144 -50.81 36.78 1.11
N LYS A 1145 -51.86 36.41 1.86
CA LYS A 1145 -51.99 35.13 2.57
C LYS A 1145 -52.10 33.98 1.55
N ILE A 1146 -51.33 32.91 1.74
CA ILE A 1146 -51.59 31.60 1.11
C ILE A 1146 -51.51 30.53 2.19
N VAL A 1147 -52.52 29.65 2.17
CA VAL A 1147 -52.81 28.57 3.10
C VAL A 1147 -52.10 27.29 2.65
N LEU A 1148 -51.60 26.51 3.62
CA LEU A 1148 -51.00 25.18 3.45
C LEU A 1148 -52.06 24.10 3.24
N VAL A 1149 -51.82 23.19 2.28
CA VAL A 1149 -52.39 21.83 2.28
C VAL A 1149 -51.30 20.83 1.83
N ALA A 1150 -51.25 19.69 2.53
CA ALA A 1150 -50.25 18.64 2.48
C ALA A 1150 -50.30 17.79 1.19
N ALA A 1151 -49.20 17.09 0.88
CA ALA A 1151 -49.15 16.04 -0.13
C ALA A 1151 -48.59 14.74 0.47
N THR A 1152 -49.41 13.70 0.41
CA THR A 1152 -49.13 12.28 0.66
C THR A 1152 -48.88 11.55 -0.66
N ASP A 1153 -47.88 10.68 -0.63
CA ASP A 1153 -47.68 9.36 -1.27
C ASP A 1153 -47.84 9.06 -2.77
N ALA A 1154 -46.75 8.41 -3.23
CA ALA A 1154 -46.62 7.25 -4.12
C ALA A 1154 -46.63 7.45 -5.64
N PHE A 1155 -45.60 6.94 -6.31
CA PHE A 1155 -45.77 6.02 -7.45
C PHE A 1155 -44.57 5.06 -7.59
N ASP A 1156 -44.92 3.78 -7.69
CA ASP A 1156 -44.07 2.62 -7.93
C ASP A 1156 -44.02 2.29 -9.44
N SER A 1157 -42.99 1.52 -9.76
CA SER A 1157 -42.46 0.99 -11.01
C SER A 1157 -43.38 0.12 -11.87
N SER A 1158 -43.11 0.11 -13.18
CA SER A 1158 -42.80 -1.07 -14.01
C SER A 1158 -43.28 -0.91 -15.47
N GLN A 1159 -42.35 -1.09 -16.43
CA GLN A 1159 -42.45 -1.92 -17.64
C GLN A 1159 -41.48 -1.46 -18.74
N SER A 1160 -40.81 -2.45 -19.33
CA SER A 1160 -39.83 -2.39 -20.41
C SER A 1160 -40.40 -1.91 -21.76
N PRO A 1161 -39.60 -1.30 -22.65
CA PRO A 1161 -40.10 -0.78 -23.92
C PRO A 1161 -40.05 -1.82 -25.07
N PRO A 1162 -41.06 -1.85 -25.96
CA PRO A 1162 -40.95 -2.38 -27.32
C PRO A 1162 -40.90 -1.25 -28.39
N PRO A 1163 -40.62 -1.57 -29.66
CA PRO A 1163 -39.79 -0.73 -30.55
C PRO A 1163 -40.54 0.18 -31.53
N VAL A 1164 -39.76 1.12 -32.07
CA VAL A 1164 -39.78 1.88 -33.35
C VAL A 1164 -40.92 1.60 -34.34
N LEU A 1165 -41.50 2.67 -34.92
CA LEU A 1165 -41.75 2.82 -36.36
C LEU A 1165 -41.89 4.31 -36.73
N GLU A 1166 -41.11 4.70 -37.74
CA GLU A 1166 -41.08 5.99 -38.43
C GLU A 1166 -42.35 6.23 -39.25
N GLU A 1167 -42.69 7.49 -39.51
CA GLU A 1167 -43.28 7.90 -40.78
C GLU A 1167 -42.86 9.36 -41.10
N GLU A 1168 -42.12 9.46 -42.20
CA GLU A 1168 -41.86 10.60 -43.10
C GLU A 1168 -43.17 11.32 -43.49
N GLU A 1169 -43.28 12.53 -44.04
CA GLU A 1169 -42.41 13.43 -44.78
C GLU A 1169 -43.15 14.81 -44.84
N GLU A 1170 -42.39 15.91 -44.81
CA GLU A 1170 -42.46 17.16 -45.60
C GLU A 1170 -43.80 17.76 -46.18
N PRO A 1171 -43.89 19.08 -46.53
CA PRO A 1171 -42.80 19.89 -47.10
C PRO A 1171 -42.76 21.42 -46.80
N GLU A 1172 -41.67 22.01 -47.36
CA GLU A 1172 -41.45 23.42 -47.80
C GLU A 1172 -41.15 24.50 -46.73
N GLU A 1173 -40.18 25.42 -46.90
CA GLU A 1173 -39.04 25.61 -47.80
C GLU A 1173 -38.24 26.86 -47.30
N LYS A 1174 -36.90 26.76 -47.30
CA LYS A 1174 -35.86 27.79 -47.57
C LYS A 1174 -35.87 29.17 -46.83
N GLN A 1175 -34.77 29.47 -46.11
CA GLN A 1175 -33.56 30.09 -46.69
C GLN A 1175 -32.38 30.15 -45.70
N GLU A 1176 -31.22 29.71 -46.21
CA GLU A 1176 -29.86 29.87 -45.71
C GLU A 1176 -29.31 31.31 -45.85
N LYS A 1177 -28.10 31.50 -45.27
CA LYS A 1177 -26.91 32.23 -45.78
C LYS A 1177 -26.40 33.35 -44.88
N GLU A 1178 -25.11 33.61 -44.73
CA GLU A 1178 -23.82 32.91 -44.97
C GLU A 1178 -22.76 33.94 -44.53
N GLU A 1179 -21.57 33.47 -44.17
CA GLU A 1179 -20.34 34.26 -44.19
C GLU A 1179 -20.00 34.68 -45.63
N GLU A 1180 -19.60 35.94 -45.85
CA GLU A 1180 -18.59 36.33 -46.86
C GLU A 1180 -18.29 37.85 -46.81
N LYS A 1181 -17.05 38.25 -46.48
CA LYS A 1181 -16.12 38.92 -47.43
C LYS A 1181 -14.93 39.65 -46.79
N GLU A 1182 -13.78 39.33 -47.37
CA GLU A 1182 -12.52 40.05 -47.43
C GLU A 1182 -12.60 41.49 -48.02
N LYS A 1183 -11.54 42.26 -47.73
CA LYS A 1183 -10.81 43.26 -48.56
C LYS A 1183 -11.14 44.75 -48.51
N GLU A 1184 -10.04 45.49 -48.22
CA GLU A 1184 -9.50 46.69 -48.89
C GLU A 1184 -10.40 47.93 -48.99
N GLU A 1185 -10.12 48.96 -48.18
CA GLU A 1185 -9.29 50.13 -48.53
C GLU A 1185 -9.98 51.10 -49.51
N GLU A 1186 -10.41 52.27 -49.02
CA GLU A 1186 -9.71 53.54 -49.26
C GLU A 1186 -10.56 54.77 -48.85
N LYS A 1187 -9.88 55.69 -48.15
CA LYS A 1187 -10.00 57.17 -48.22
C LYS A 1187 -11.31 57.79 -47.68
N GLU A 1188 -11.29 58.93 -46.98
CA GLU A 1188 -10.47 60.12 -47.17
C GLU A 1188 -10.59 61.06 -45.95
N GLU A 1189 -9.49 61.80 -45.72
CA GLU A 1189 -9.35 63.16 -45.16
C GLU A 1189 -9.75 63.49 -43.69
N GLU A 1190 -8.82 63.83 -42.79
CA GLU A 1190 -8.00 65.06 -42.66
C GLU A 1190 -8.79 66.37 -42.39
N LYS A 1191 -8.63 66.91 -41.16
CA LYS A 1191 -8.10 68.27 -40.85
C LYS A 1191 -8.41 68.68 -39.39
N GLU A 1192 -7.39 68.93 -38.56
CA GLU A 1192 -6.78 70.26 -38.28
C GLU A 1192 -7.62 71.02 -37.22
N GLU A 1193 -7.14 71.37 -36.02
CA GLU A 1193 -6.32 72.56 -35.78
C GLU A 1193 -5.97 72.77 -34.28
N LYS A 1194 -4.79 73.38 -34.08
CA LYS A 1194 -4.47 74.44 -33.08
C LYS A 1194 -4.14 74.11 -31.60
N LYS A 1195 -2.82 74.20 -31.32
CA LYS A 1195 -2.16 74.90 -30.17
C LYS A 1195 -2.85 76.28 -29.87
N PRO A 1196 -2.67 77.00 -28.72
CA PRO A 1196 -1.41 77.13 -27.95
C PRO A 1196 -1.50 77.54 -26.43
N LYS A 1197 -0.31 77.80 -25.85
CA LYS A 1197 0.03 78.61 -24.64
C LYS A 1197 -0.18 77.98 -23.25
N ALA A 1198 0.62 78.21 -22.21
CA ALA A 1198 1.98 78.75 -22.05
C ALA A 1198 2.39 78.63 -20.55
N LYS A 1199 3.68 78.35 -20.31
CA LYS A 1199 4.57 78.91 -19.25
C LYS A 1199 4.25 78.76 -17.74
N LYS A 1200 5.16 78.05 -17.04
CA LYS A 1200 6.24 78.54 -16.11
C LYS A 1200 6.42 77.58 -14.91
N VAL A 1201 7.59 76.93 -14.80
CA VAL A 1201 8.71 77.24 -13.85
C VAL A 1201 8.34 76.91 -12.39
N ARG A 1202 9.01 75.99 -11.68
CA ARG A 1202 10.39 76.13 -11.18
C ARG A 1202 10.95 74.81 -10.63
N ALA A 1203 12.25 74.61 -10.84
CA ALA A 1203 13.07 73.52 -10.33
C ALA A 1203 13.64 73.78 -8.92
N LYS A 1204 13.96 72.70 -8.19
CA LYS A 1204 15.20 72.42 -7.41
C LYS A 1204 14.96 71.09 -6.65
N LYS A 1205 15.66 69.97 -6.91
CA LYS A 1205 17.10 69.62 -6.89
C LYS A 1205 17.63 69.37 -5.46
N ILE A 1206 18.45 68.31 -5.37
CA ILE A 1206 19.39 67.89 -4.31
C ILE A 1206 18.80 66.84 -3.35
N ALA A 1207 19.45 65.76 -2.93
CA ALA A 1207 20.50 64.83 -3.39
C ALA A 1207 20.94 64.06 -2.12
N ASN A 1208 21.22 62.76 -2.29
CA ASN A 1208 22.20 61.89 -1.61
C ASN A 1208 22.59 62.14 -0.14
N PHE A 1209 22.57 61.07 0.67
CA PHE A 1209 23.71 60.40 1.36
C PHE A 1209 23.09 59.34 2.31
N VAL A 1210 23.34 58.02 2.17
CA VAL A 1210 24.51 57.22 2.61
C VAL A 1210 24.50 56.89 4.13
N ILE A 1211 24.70 55.59 4.43
CA ILE A 1211 25.31 54.94 5.63
C ILE A 1211 24.43 54.49 6.83
N GLU A 1212 24.60 53.18 7.11
CA GLU A 1212 24.62 52.39 8.36
C GLU A 1212 23.47 52.46 9.38
N SER A 1213 22.84 51.30 9.61
CA SER A 1213 23.10 50.42 10.77
C SER A 1213 22.41 49.06 10.60
#